data_AF-A0A2D6HC88-F1
#
_entry.id   AF-A0A2D6HC88-F1
#
_cell.length_a   1.000
_cell.length_b   1.000
_cell.length_c   1.000
_cell.angle_alpha   90.00
_cell.angle_beta   90.00
_cell.angle_gamma   90.00
#
_symmetry.space_group_name_H-M   'P 1'
#
loop_
_entity.id
_entity.type
_entity.pdbx_description
1 polymer ?
#
loop_
_entity_poly.entity_id
_entity_poly.type
_entity_poly.pdbx_seq_one_letter_code
_entity_poly.pdbx_strand_id
1 'polypeptide(L)'
;MLTLLPLMASAQDADLDGVDDDVDNCTLVANPDQHDDDGDLYGDVCDSDLDNNGTTDGNDIAEFKWLMGTGDLEPDLNGDAVVDYRDLGLLNARMGQAPGPRGVTAADVDPPVFQLDSGLIPSAQEMDGLPGFPVRNVGRMRVDGTMPQDVDVVLNEVVLLTKDPDAAADLASRWGGAVMTSFDPDATLGIPAPAMYLILVDPTGADISSLPAMMATLDPRIHGKHDASHGELLELLALIAEERVNFGLDVSMNVLMGKHGVAERTVVESAATMGGVAQPGGAPYTPNAFEWTMMEVDPDIPGDSLFPVDTRAMEAVRILDAAGRTSNRSRTLIWDGGFFPNADFPPFTPVGPMRAVNTDPSGCGTGSPPAPGSTCESHGTHVVEAGWGLPDNGFGTAGPGGAVTDLTLLQSPVVDVAEIVRFILESLPTALASRPQVLNISAGFDIPAGWCLLACPPLDWMTRTLTSSGTLVVASAGNASRNVDHEDEICILFFPCIPFESSASVPCELDDVLCVGATAYERSALASYSNWGSNSDANSVDIYAPGNVWSVNALNAENANPSPNDDLQIITGTSFAAPFVSGVANLVSSGRTTVDARRVRNCILNTAHDTSMSLVVRRRINAVDAVRCALGGRSHPFLRIIGPSSGSSFEEGIAAVSLGADADDAEDGTALTIEWTSSRDGFITTTSPGVGVSIGPSGLSRGSHILTATVRDSSGLVATDSVSVTVTNPLPITTIVTPIVSPPQTYYAGQTIDLYGVSQDPNETPAFGPLEDGQVRWFLDGSFLGTGHTRTRSASLLSPGFHEFCFEGTDDDLESGPRDCVWIEIVPVPSDMEPDVDLTSPPNGSSYAYPGGPVSVSLVWSANDDEDGAIPWSQTRVLVSRSPSSVYSDHLATPFADVTSQVNVSTICTNPLPPPLFCGGTFQTFYILDIEALPGSSSTIVRIKIEADDSTGNTGEDFNDVQILEFL
;
A
#
# COMPACT_ATOMS: atom_id res chain seq x y z
N MET A 1 -44.82 -17.84 16.09
CA MET A 1 -45.11 -19.09 15.35
C MET A 1 -44.47 -18.91 13.99
N LEU A 2 -43.37 -19.63 13.72
CA LEU A 2 -42.65 -19.58 12.44
C LEU A 2 -43.43 -20.37 11.39
N THR A 3 -43.50 -19.84 10.16
CA THR A 3 -43.52 -20.50 8.82
C THR A 3 -44.10 -19.48 7.81
N LEU A 4 -43.62 -19.27 6.57
CA LEU A 4 -42.81 -20.04 5.62
C LEU A 4 -42.15 -19.07 4.61
N LEU A 5 -40.87 -19.29 4.28
CA LEU A 5 -40.18 -18.76 3.08
C LEU A 5 -40.45 -19.67 1.85
N PRO A 6 -40.41 -19.15 0.61
CA PRO A 6 -40.59 -19.93 -0.62
C PRO A 6 -39.29 -20.61 -1.09
N LEU A 7 -39.47 -21.54 -2.02
CA LEU A 7 -38.51 -22.49 -2.59
C LEU A 7 -37.19 -21.87 -3.10
N MET A 8 -36.05 -22.48 -2.77
CA MET A 8 -34.82 -22.43 -3.58
C MET A 8 -34.68 -23.74 -4.35
N ALA A 9 -34.34 -23.63 -5.64
CA ALA A 9 -33.87 -24.75 -6.46
C ALA A 9 -32.59 -25.32 -5.83
N SER A 10 -32.39 -26.63 -5.87
CA SER A 10 -31.07 -27.19 -5.56
C SER A 10 -30.13 -26.73 -6.66
N ALA A 11 -29.12 -25.94 -6.31
CA ALA A 11 -27.96 -25.79 -7.16
C ALA A 11 -27.33 -27.18 -7.34
N GLN A 12 -26.83 -27.42 -8.55
CA GLN A 12 -26.30 -28.70 -8.96
C GLN A 12 -24.80 -28.68 -8.68
N ASP A 13 -24.29 -29.70 -8.01
CA ASP A 13 -22.87 -29.89 -7.67
C ASP A 13 -22.54 -31.31 -8.17
N ALA A 14 -21.87 -31.40 -9.31
CA ALA A 14 -21.72 -32.62 -10.08
C ALA A 14 -20.59 -33.53 -9.59
N ASP A 15 -19.57 -32.97 -8.96
CA ASP A 15 -18.41 -33.71 -8.43
C ASP A 15 -18.38 -33.83 -6.90
N LEU A 16 -19.33 -33.17 -6.22
CA LEU A 16 -19.65 -33.26 -4.79
C LEU A 16 -18.56 -32.68 -3.89
N ASP A 17 -17.91 -31.63 -4.34
CA ASP A 17 -16.83 -30.96 -3.62
C ASP A 17 -17.33 -29.83 -2.69
N GLY A 18 -18.59 -29.42 -2.85
CA GLY A 18 -19.26 -28.39 -2.06
C GLY A 18 -19.38 -27.03 -2.75
N VAL A 19 -18.94 -26.90 -4.01
CA VAL A 19 -19.11 -25.75 -4.89
C VAL A 19 -20.19 -26.07 -5.92
N ASP A 20 -21.06 -25.09 -6.24
CA ASP A 20 -22.12 -25.29 -7.21
C ASP A 20 -21.57 -25.20 -8.65
N ASP A 21 -22.05 -26.05 -9.57
CA ASP A 21 -21.61 -26.20 -10.98
C ASP A 21 -21.54 -24.87 -11.75
N ASP A 22 -22.23 -23.81 -11.33
CA ASP A 22 -22.26 -22.49 -11.99
C ASP A 22 -21.15 -21.54 -11.53
N VAL A 23 -20.46 -21.85 -10.43
CA VAL A 23 -19.33 -21.08 -9.89
C VAL A 23 -18.07 -21.92 -9.69
N ASP A 24 -18.09 -23.18 -10.12
CA ASP A 24 -17.00 -24.15 -9.97
C ASP A 24 -15.99 -24.06 -11.13
N ASN A 25 -14.69 -23.84 -10.83
CA ASN A 25 -13.62 -23.83 -11.83
C ASN A 25 -13.22 -25.24 -12.34
N CYS A 26 -13.74 -26.31 -11.73
CA CYS A 26 -13.56 -27.70 -12.13
C CYS A 26 -14.83 -28.57 -11.95
N THR A 27 -15.95 -28.24 -12.59
CA THR A 27 -17.28 -28.92 -12.52
C THR A 27 -17.36 -30.46 -12.55
N LEU A 28 -16.28 -31.18 -12.86
CA LEU A 28 -16.23 -32.63 -12.88
C LEU A 28 -15.09 -33.23 -12.04
N VAL A 29 -14.27 -32.41 -11.38
CA VAL A 29 -13.08 -32.82 -10.63
C VAL A 29 -13.00 -32.02 -9.33
N ALA A 30 -13.39 -32.67 -8.25
CA ALA A 30 -13.51 -32.05 -6.93
C ALA A 30 -12.25 -31.29 -6.49
N ASN A 31 -12.37 -29.98 -6.33
CA ASN A 31 -11.39 -29.06 -5.75
C ASN A 31 -12.11 -28.04 -4.85
N PRO A 32 -12.45 -28.42 -3.59
CA PRO A 32 -13.22 -27.58 -2.69
C PRO A 32 -12.60 -26.20 -2.37
N ASP A 33 -11.30 -26.05 -2.61
CA ASP A 33 -10.52 -24.82 -2.44
C ASP A 33 -10.49 -23.94 -3.70
N GLN A 34 -10.97 -24.43 -4.84
CA GLN A 34 -11.09 -23.72 -6.12
C GLN A 34 -9.75 -23.09 -6.54
N HIS A 35 -8.66 -23.80 -6.24
CA HIS A 35 -7.30 -23.34 -6.52
C HIS A 35 -7.08 -23.25 -8.05
N ASP A 36 -6.48 -22.13 -8.47
CA ASP A 36 -6.26 -21.68 -9.86
C ASP A 36 -5.04 -20.74 -9.81
N ASP A 37 -3.84 -21.30 -10.00
CA ASP A 37 -2.57 -20.58 -9.79
C ASP A 37 -2.25 -19.62 -10.95
N ASP A 38 -2.65 -19.96 -12.18
CA ASP A 38 -2.36 -19.16 -13.38
C ASP A 38 -3.48 -18.17 -13.78
N GLY A 39 -4.63 -18.27 -13.10
CA GLY A 39 -5.74 -17.32 -13.17
C GLY A 39 -6.55 -17.41 -14.45
N ASP A 40 -6.50 -18.54 -15.17
CA ASP A 40 -7.20 -18.71 -16.43
C ASP A 40 -8.67 -19.14 -16.27
N LEU A 41 -9.11 -19.35 -15.02
CA LEU A 41 -10.43 -19.78 -14.55
C LEU A 41 -10.70 -21.28 -14.66
N TYR A 42 -9.71 -22.09 -15.02
CA TYR A 42 -9.72 -23.52 -14.79
C TYR A 42 -8.92 -23.83 -13.52
N GLY A 43 -9.41 -24.74 -12.68
CA GLY A 43 -8.62 -25.11 -11.50
C GLY A 43 -7.48 -26.06 -11.86
N ASP A 44 -6.34 -25.94 -11.18
CA ASP A 44 -5.10 -26.70 -11.43
C ASP A 44 -5.35 -28.21 -11.59
N VAL A 45 -6.27 -28.76 -10.79
CA VAL A 45 -6.58 -30.20 -10.80
C VAL A 45 -7.30 -30.67 -12.08
N CYS A 46 -7.96 -29.77 -12.82
CA CYS A 46 -8.67 -30.06 -14.07
C CYS A 46 -8.07 -29.36 -15.28
N ASP A 47 -7.09 -28.49 -15.08
CA ASP A 47 -6.22 -28.01 -16.14
C ASP A 47 -5.18 -29.09 -16.51
N SER A 48 -4.71 -29.11 -17.74
CA SER A 48 -3.48 -29.81 -18.12
C SER A 48 -2.83 -29.17 -19.35
N ASP A 49 -3.36 -28.02 -19.76
CA ASP A 49 -2.96 -27.19 -20.88
C ASP A 49 -2.06 -26.08 -20.33
N LEU A 50 -0.91 -26.46 -19.77
CA LEU A 50 0.01 -25.56 -19.05
C LEU A 50 0.48 -24.35 -19.86
N ASP A 51 0.47 -24.43 -21.20
CA ASP A 51 0.81 -23.30 -22.08
C ASP A 51 -0.43 -22.49 -22.57
N ASN A 52 -1.62 -22.84 -22.06
CA ASN A 52 -2.92 -22.21 -22.28
C ASN A 52 -3.28 -22.02 -23.77
N ASN A 53 -2.90 -22.96 -24.63
CA ASN A 53 -3.16 -22.89 -26.05
C ASN A 53 -4.57 -23.42 -26.45
N GLY A 54 -5.33 -23.90 -25.48
CA GLY A 54 -6.65 -24.52 -25.59
C GLY A 54 -6.61 -26.04 -25.74
N THR A 55 -5.45 -26.68 -25.71
CA THR A 55 -5.28 -28.13 -25.89
C THR A 55 -4.00 -28.68 -25.27
N THR A 56 -4.14 -29.66 -24.38
CA THR A 56 -3.01 -30.43 -23.84
C THR A 56 -2.27 -31.20 -24.94
N ASP A 57 -1.03 -30.82 -25.24
CA ASP A 57 -0.18 -31.40 -26.26
C ASP A 57 1.28 -31.67 -25.81
N GLY A 58 2.20 -31.76 -26.77
CA GLY A 58 3.60 -32.08 -26.50
C GLY A 58 4.38 -30.95 -25.85
N ASN A 59 3.92 -29.70 -25.95
CA ASN A 59 4.51 -28.53 -25.31
C ASN A 59 4.23 -28.57 -23.81
N ASP A 60 3.01 -28.93 -23.38
CA ASP A 60 2.65 -29.08 -21.97
C ASP A 60 3.46 -30.20 -21.30
N ILE A 61 3.68 -31.32 -22.02
CA ILE A 61 4.61 -32.35 -21.55
C ILE A 61 6.04 -31.81 -21.40
N ALA A 62 6.46 -30.90 -22.29
CA ALA A 62 7.80 -30.32 -22.24
C ALA A 62 7.94 -29.38 -21.05
N GLU A 63 6.93 -28.54 -20.80
CA GLU A 63 6.80 -27.66 -19.64
C GLU A 63 6.77 -28.43 -18.32
N PHE A 64 5.85 -29.38 -18.21
CA PHE A 64 5.70 -30.27 -17.06
C PHE A 64 7.02 -30.99 -16.68
N LYS A 65 7.82 -31.41 -17.66
CA LYS A 65 9.11 -32.08 -17.40
C LYS A 65 10.13 -31.21 -16.68
N TRP A 66 10.04 -29.89 -16.83
CA TRP A 66 10.91 -28.95 -16.13
C TRP A 66 10.47 -28.72 -14.68
N LEU A 67 9.20 -29.01 -14.36
CA LEU A 67 8.57 -28.76 -13.06
C LEU A 67 8.51 -30.01 -12.15
N MET A 68 8.94 -31.17 -12.65
CA MET A 68 9.01 -32.41 -11.88
C MET A 68 9.83 -32.28 -10.58
N GLY A 69 9.19 -32.56 -9.44
CA GLY A 69 9.78 -32.51 -8.11
C GLY A 69 9.77 -31.14 -7.45
N THR A 70 9.09 -30.16 -8.05
CA THR A 70 8.80 -28.86 -7.44
C THR A 70 7.53 -28.93 -6.58
N GLY A 71 7.26 -27.88 -5.80
CA GLY A 71 5.97 -27.66 -5.11
C GLY A 71 5.12 -26.61 -5.83
N ASP A 72 5.32 -26.48 -7.14
CA ASP A 72 4.48 -25.68 -8.03
C ASP A 72 3.09 -26.32 -8.09
N LEU A 73 2.02 -25.53 -7.88
CA LEU A 73 0.67 -26.07 -7.73
C LEU A 73 -0.03 -26.22 -9.09
N GLU A 74 0.30 -25.36 -10.05
CA GLU A 74 -0.27 -25.40 -11.40
C GLU A 74 -0.12 -26.78 -12.10
N PRO A 75 1.09 -27.36 -12.20
CA PRO A 75 1.26 -28.72 -12.73
C PRO A 75 0.88 -29.86 -11.76
N ASP A 76 0.39 -29.57 -10.54
CA ASP A 76 -0.06 -30.58 -9.56
C ASP A 76 -1.53 -30.98 -9.81
N LEU A 77 -1.71 -31.73 -10.89
CA LEU A 77 -3.03 -32.17 -11.36
C LEU A 77 -3.77 -33.10 -10.37
N ASN A 78 -3.09 -33.58 -9.32
CA ASN A 78 -3.67 -34.46 -8.30
C ASN A 78 -3.90 -33.77 -6.94
N GLY A 79 -3.43 -32.53 -6.77
CA GLY A 79 -3.65 -31.70 -5.58
C GLY A 79 -2.95 -32.22 -4.32
N ASP A 80 -1.80 -32.92 -4.46
CA ASP A 80 -1.00 -33.39 -3.30
C ASP A 80 0.20 -32.50 -2.95
N ALA A 81 0.23 -31.31 -3.56
CA ALA A 81 1.21 -30.24 -3.49
C ALA A 81 2.63 -30.63 -3.96
N VAL A 82 2.73 -31.67 -4.80
CA VAL A 82 4.01 -32.18 -5.31
C VAL A 82 3.87 -32.64 -6.76
N VAL A 83 4.62 -32.01 -7.66
CA VAL A 83 4.66 -32.42 -9.07
C VAL A 83 5.44 -33.72 -9.22
N ASP A 84 4.75 -34.85 -9.44
CA ASP A 84 5.40 -36.15 -9.58
C ASP A 84 4.89 -36.98 -10.77
N TYR A 85 5.28 -38.26 -10.80
CA TYR A 85 4.89 -39.16 -11.89
C TYR A 85 3.38 -39.46 -11.94
N ARG A 86 2.61 -39.11 -10.91
CA ARG A 86 1.16 -39.22 -10.83
C ARG A 86 0.50 -38.13 -11.64
N ASP A 87 0.98 -36.88 -11.54
CA ASP A 87 0.52 -35.75 -12.34
C ASP A 87 0.89 -35.95 -13.80
N LEU A 88 2.11 -36.46 -14.06
CA LEU A 88 2.48 -36.88 -15.42
C LEU A 88 1.53 -37.94 -15.97
N GLY A 89 0.99 -38.81 -15.11
CA GLY A 89 0.00 -39.81 -15.46
C GLY A 89 -1.35 -39.18 -15.85
N LEU A 90 -1.78 -38.15 -15.12
CA LEU A 90 -2.99 -37.39 -15.39
C LEU A 90 -2.86 -36.54 -16.66
N LEU A 91 -1.76 -35.82 -16.81
CA LEU A 91 -1.44 -35.02 -18.00
C LEU A 91 -1.41 -35.90 -19.25
N ASN A 92 -0.73 -37.06 -19.20
CA ASN A 92 -0.73 -38.01 -20.32
C ASN A 92 -2.12 -38.58 -20.64
N ALA A 93 -3.00 -38.70 -19.64
CA ALA A 93 -4.38 -39.18 -19.85
C ALA A 93 -5.27 -38.10 -20.49
N ARG A 94 -4.91 -36.83 -20.35
CA ARG A 94 -5.63 -35.66 -20.88
C ARG A 94 -5.07 -35.15 -22.21
N MET A 95 -4.02 -35.78 -22.76
CA MET A 95 -3.48 -35.45 -24.09
C MET A 95 -4.56 -35.35 -25.18
N GLY A 96 -4.60 -34.19 -25.85
CA GLY A 96 -5.55 -33.83 -26.89
C GLY A 96 -6.93 -33.40 -26.39
N GLN A 97 -7.10 -33.20 -25.08
CA GLN A 97 -8.30 -32.63 -24.47
C GLN A 97 -8.09 -31.13 -24.22
N ALA A 98 -9.20 -30.40 -24.08
CA ALA A 98 -9.20 -29.01 -23.62
C ALA A 98 -9.26 -29.00 -22.07
N PRO A 99 -8.81 -27.92 -21.42
CA PRO A 99 -8.89 -27.79 -19.96
C PRO A 99 -10.33 -27.79 -19.43
N GLY A 100 -10.49 -28.15 -18.15
CA GLY A 100 -11.78 -28.19 -17.47
C GLY A 100 -12.60 -29.49 -17.65
N PRO A 101 -13.95 -29.43 -17.65
CA PRO A 101 -14.80 -28.23 -17.82
C PRO A 101 -15.00 -27.39 -16.54
N ARG A 102 -15.26 -26.09 -16.75
CA ARG A 102 -15.57 -25.09 -15.72
C ARG A 102 -17.01 -24.53 -15.85
N GLY A 103 -17.53 -24.04 -14.74
CA GLY A 103 -18.81 -23.35 -14.56
C GLY A 103 -18.69 -21.84 -14.67
N VAL A 104 -17.56 -21.30 -14.21
CA VAL A 104 -17.22 -19.87 -14.31
C VAL A 104 -16.86 -19.47 -15.74
N THR A 105 -17.38 -18.35 -16.21
CA THR A 105 -16.99 -17.75 -17.48
C THR A 105 -16.26 -16.43 -17.26
N ALA A 106 -15.51 -15.96 -18.26
CA ALA A 106 -14.89 -14.62 -18.21
C ALA A 106 -15.93 -13.48 -18.07
N ALA A 107 -17.22 -13.75 -18.30
CA ALA A 107 -18.30 -12.81 -18.05
C ALA A 107 -18.76 -12.77 -16.58
N ASP A 108 -18.38 -13.77 -15.77
CA ASP A 108 -18.69 -13.90 -14.34
C ASP A 108 -17.55 -13.35 -13.44
N VAL A 109 -16.41 -13.00 -14.03
CA VAL A 109 -15.26 -12.35 -13.37
C VAL A 109 -15.31 -10.84 -13.61
N ASP A 110 -14.87 -10.04 -12.61
CA ASP A 110 -14.85 -8.58 -12.75
C ASP A 110 -14.00 -8.14 -13.97
N PRO A 111 -14.56 -7.37 -14.92
CA PRO A 111 -13.82 -6.92 -16.10
C PRO A 111 -12.63 -6.05 -15.69
N PRO A 112 -11.54 -6.01 -16.50
CA PRO A 112 -10.37 -5.24 -16.13
C PRO A 112 -10.72 -3.75 -16.05
N VAL A 113 -10.46 -3.15 -14.89
CA VAL A 113 -10.69 -1.74 -14.64
C VAL A 113 -9.36 -1.02 -14.75
N PHE A 114 -9.25 -0.10 -15.72
CA PHE A 114 -8.08 0.76 -15.88
C PHE A 114 -8.39 2.15 -15.37
N GLN A 115 -7.59 2.64 -14.44
CA GLN A 115 -7.80 3.96 -13.84
C GLN A 115 -6.49 4.68 -13.55
N LEU A 116 -6.61 5.99 -13.33
CA LEU A 116 -5.47 6.83 -12.99
C LEU A 116 -5.25 6.82 -11.47
N ASP A 117 -4.06 6.41 -11.04
CA ASP A 117 -3.55 6.65 -9.69
C ASP A 117 -2.29 7.51 -9.78
N SER A 118 -2.47 8.82 -9.72
CA SER A 118 -1.37 9.78 -9.84
C SER A 118 -0.39 9.82 -8.65
N GLY A 119 -0.53 8.98 -7.62
CA GLY A 119 0.52 8.76 -6.62
C GLY A 119 1.20 7.40 -6.73
N LEU A 120 0.97 6.68 -7.82
CA LEU A 120 1.86 5.63 -8.27
C LEU A 120 3.10 6.28 -8.91
N ILE A 121 4.27 6.15 -8.29
CA ILE A 121 5.50 6.83 -8.72
C ILE A 121 6.44 5.84 -9.41
N PRO A 122 6.92 6.13 -10.64
CA PRO A 122 7.91 5.30 -11.31
C PRO A 122 9.30 5.41 -10.66
N SER A 123 10.12 4.36 -10.78
CA SER A 123 11.48 4.29 -10.23
C SER A 123 12.41 5.36 -10.80
N ALA A 124 12.12 5.85 -12.01
CA ALA A 124 12.68 7.04 -12.59
C ALA A 124 11.56 7.83 -13.25
N GLN A 125 11.51 9.15 -13.08
CA GLN A 125 10.50 10.00 -13.77
C GLN A 125 10.88 10.30 -15.22
N GLU A 126 12.18 10.34 -15.51
CA GLU A 126 12.72 10.65 -16.84
C GLU A 126 13.96 9.79 -17.14
N MET A 127 14.20 9.54 -18.43
CA MET A 127 15.41 8.93 -18.96
C MET A 127 16.07 9.82 -20.00
N ASP A 128 17.41 9.71 -20.10
CA ASP A 128 18.17 10.33 -21.18
C ASP A 128 17.61 9.94 -22.55
N GLY A 129 17.52 10.93 -23.44
CA GLY A 129 17.08 10.75 -24.82
C GLY A 129 18.09 9.98 -25.67
N LEU A 130 17.60 9.25 -26.68
CA LEU A 130 18.45 8.65 -27.70
C LEU A 130 19.00 9.74 -28.65
N PRO A 131 20.14 9.50 -29.34
CA PRO A 131 20.71 10.47 -30.27
C PRO A 131 19.69 10.97 -31.31
N GLY A 132 19.30 12.24 -31.22
CA GLY A 132 18.33 12.87 -32.12
C GLY A 132 16.88 12.92 -31.60
N PHE A 133 16.62 12.43 -30.39
CA PHE A 133 15.29 12.36 -29.77
C PHE A 133 15.28 13.07 -28.39
N PRO A 134 14.11 13.54 -27.91
CA PRO A 134 13.98 14.27 -26.65
C PRO A 134 14.20 13.37 -25.42
N VAL A 135 14.17 14.00 -24.23
CA VAL A 135 14.08 13.31 -22.93
C VAL A 135 12.81 12.45 -22.92
N ARG A 136 12.91 11.27 -22.30
CA ARG A 136 11.88 10.23 -22.33
C ARG A 136 11.20 10.13 -20.97
N ASN A 137 9.88 10.32 -20.93
CA ASN A 137 9.11 10.30 -19.69
C ASN A 137 8.69 8.87 -19.36
N VAL A 138 8.63 8.57 -18.07
CA VAL A 138 8.28 7.24 -17.57
C VAL A 138 7.02 7.33 -16.72
N GLY A 139 6.13 6.35 -16.89
CA GLY A 139 5.01 6.11 -15.99
C GLY A 139 5.06 4.68 -15.44
N ARG A 140 4.54 4.51 -14.25
CA ARG A 140 4.30 3.21 -13.62
C ARG A 140 2.87 2.73 -13.85
N MET A 141 2.73 1.42 -13.99
CA MET A 141 1.47 0.69 -13.92
C MET A 141 1.54 -0.32 -12.77
N ARG A 142 0.43 -0.47 -12.04
CA ARG A 142 0.25 -1.42 -10.95
C ARG A 142 -0.95 -2.30 -11.24
N VAL A 143 -0.79 -3.61 -11.02
CA VAL A 143 -1.90 -4.57 -11.03
C VAL A 143 -2.19 -4.96 -9.59
N ASP A 144 -3.43 -4.77 -9.15
CA ASP A 144 -3.87 -5.13 -7.80
C ASP A 144 -4.05 -6.64 -7.66
N GLY A 145 -3.53 -7.21 -6.58
CA GLY A 145 -3.59 -8.64 -6.26
C GLY A 145 -3.14 -8.92 -4.82
N THR A 146 -3.00 -10.20 -4.44
CA THR A 146 -2.44 -10.61 -3.12
C THR A 146 -0.99 -10.13 -2.93
N MET A 147 -0.25 -9.96 -4.03
CA MET A 147 1.00 -9.21 -4.12
C MET A 147 0.92 -8.23 -5.30
N PRO A 148 0.89 -6.90 -5.07
CA PRO A 148 0.83 -5.92 -6.15
C PRO A 148 2.07 -6.01 -7.03
N GLN A 149 1.86 -6.04 -8.36
CA GLN A 149 2.95 -6.07 -9.34
C GLN A 149 3.09 -4.69 -9.98
N ASP A 150 4.30 -4.13 -9.94
CA ASP A 150 4.63 -2.81 -10.52
C ASP A 150 5.49 -2.96 -11.77
N VAL A 151 5.17 -2.20 -12.81
CA VAL A 151 6.00 -2.07 -14.01
C VAL A 151 6.15 -0.61 -14.40
N ASP A 152 7.38 -0.20 -14.67
CA ASP A 152 7.68 1.12 -15.22
C ASP A 152 7.75 1.06 -16.74
N VAL A 153 7.22 2.07 -17.41
CA VAL A 153 6.98 2.12 -18.86
C VAL A 153 7.33 3.49 -19.40
N VAL A 154 8.01 3.56 -20.55
CA VAL A 154 8.24 4.82 -21.25
C VAL A 154 6.95 5.24 -21.97
N LEU A 155 6.42 6.42 -21.64
CA LEU A 155 5.05 6.85 -21.97
C LEU A 155 4.77 7.04 -23.47
N ASN A 156 5.80 7.27 -24.28
CA ASN A 156 5.67 7.64 -25.69
C ASN A 156 6.45 6.70 -26.63
N GLU A 157 6.73 5.47 -26.19
CA GLU A 157 7.52 4.51 -26.95
C GLU A 157 6.84 3.14 -27.00
N VAL A 158 6.80 2.55 -28.20
CA VAL A 158 6.37 1.16 -28.41
C VAL A 158 7.47 0.36 -29.10
N VAL A 159 7.50 -0.94 -28.83
CA VAL A 159 8.36 -1.90 -29.51
C VAL A 159 7.51 -2.75 -30.43
N LEU A 160 7.82 -2.74 -31.72
CA LEU A 160 7.11 -3.55 -32.72
C LEU A 160 7.99 -4.71 -33.17
N LEU A 161 7.46 -5.93 -33.14
CA LEU A 161 8.00 -7.09 -33.83
C LEU A 161 7.22 -7.35 -35.11
N THR A 162 7.90 -7.33 -36.25
CA THR A 162 7.22 -7.58 -37.54
C THR A 162 8.14 -8.12 -38.62
N LYS A 163 7.58 -8.95 -39.50
CA LYS A 163 8.22 -9.36 -40.76
C LYS A 163 7.81 -8.48 -41.94
N ASP A 164 6.82 -7.62 -41.74
CA ASP A 164 6.36 -6.66 -42.74
C ASP A 164 7.24 -5.40 -42.68
N PRO A 165 7.98 -5.08 -43.75
CA PRO A 165 8.88 -3.91 -43.76
C PRO A 165 8.15 -2.56 -43.68
N ASP A 166 6.86 -2.50 -44.01
CA ASP A 166 6.10 -1.24 -44.05
C ASP A 166 5.35 -0.97 -42.72
N ALA A 167 5.09 -2.01 -41.92
CA ALA A 167 4.27 -1.93 -40.71
C ALA A 167 4.80 -0.92 -39.66
N ALA A 168 6.11 -0.80 -39.49
CA ALA A 168 6.71 0.16 -38.54
C ALA A 168 6.48 1.62 -38.97
N ALA A 169 6.57 1.91 -40.27
CA ALA A 169 6.32 3.24 -40.81
C ALA A 169 4.83 3.59 -40.77
N ASP A 170 3.97 2.62 -41.04
CA ASP A 170 2.52 2.78 -40.98
C ASP A 170 2.04 3.06 -39.55
N LEU A 171 2.54 2.32 -38.55
CA LEU A 171 2.24 2.56 -37.14
C LEU A 171 2.70 3.94 -36.70
N ALA A 172 3.95 4.30 -37.00
CA ALA A 172 4.49 5.62 -36.70
C ALA A 172 3.64 6.73 -37.36
N SER A 173 3.22 6.55 -38.61
CA SER A 173 2.39 7.53 -39.31
C SER A 173 0.99 7.66 -38.72
N ARG A 174 0.39 6.60 -38.19
CA ARG A 174 -0.95 6.64 -37.57
C ARG A 174 -0.94 7.47 -36.29
N TRP A 175 0.10 7.29 -35.46
CA TRP A 175 0.20 7.88 -34.13
C TRP A 175 1.17 9.06 -34.05
N GLY A 176 1.32 9.83 -35.15
CA GLY A 176 2.09 11.07 -35.16
C GLY A 176 3.58 10.94 -34.81
N GLY A 177 4.13 9.73 -34.96
CA GLY A 177 5.40 9.28 -34.42
C GLY A 177 6.52 9.10 -35.45
N ALA A 178 7.60 8.44 -35.02
CA ALA A 178 8.74 8.12 -35.88
C ALA A 178 9.48 6.86 -35.41
N VAL A 179 9.99 6.07 -36.36
CA VAL A 179 10.90 4.96 -36.05
C VAL A 179 12.22 5.53 -35.53
N MET A 180 12.59 5.18 -34.30
CA MET A 180 13.79 5.68 -33.64
C MET A 180 15.00 4.83 -33.99
N THR A 181 14.85 3.51 -33.89
CA THR A 181 15.89 2.53 -34.22
C THR A 181 15.27 1.16 -34.53
N SER A 182 16.06 0.27 -35.13
CA SER A 182 15.62 -1.07 -35.49
C SER A 182 16.75 -2.09 -35.39
N PHE A 183 16.38 -3.34 -35.11
CA PHE A 183 17.27 -4.50 -35.15
C PHE A 183 16.63 -5.60 -35.99
N ASP A 184 17.34 -6.02 -37.05
CA ASP A 184 16.92 -7.14 -37.90
C ASP A 184 17.87 -8.33 -37.66
N PRO A 185 17.41 -9.39 -36.96
CA PRO A 185 18.22 -10.57 -36.69
C PRO A 185 18.60 -11.35 -37.96
N ASP A 186 17.77 -11.34 -38.99
CA ASP A 186 18.03 -12.09 -40.23
C ASP A 186 19.10 -11.36 -41.05
N ALA A 187 18.95 -10.04 -41.23
CA ALA A 187 19.94 -9.24 -41.95
C ALA A 187 21.28 -9.13 -41.20
N THR A 188 21.25 -9.12 -39.85
CA THR A 188 22.45 -8.90 -39.03
C THR A 188 23.16 -10.20 -38.67
N LEU A 189 22.41 -11.25 -38.32
CA LEU A 189 22.91 -12.50 -37.76
C LEU A 189 22.57 -13.75 -38.59
N GLY A 190 21.72 -13.63 -39.63
CA GLY A 190 21.24 -14.76 -40.42
C GLY A 190 20.25 -15.65 -39.67
N ILE A 191 19.57 -15.10 -38.66
CA ILE A 191 18.55 -15.81 -37.87
C ILE A 191 17.17 -15.40 -38.42
N PRO A 192 16.39 -16.32 -39.01
CA PRO A 192 15.09 -15.99 -39.60
C PRO A 192 14.05 -15.69 -38.51
N ALA A 193 13.96 -14.42 -38.11
CA ALA A 193 13.06 -13.89 -37.09
C ALA A 193 12.47 -12.53 -37.53
N PRO A 194 11.32 -12.10 -36.96
CA PRO A 194 10.81 -10.74 -37.15
C PRO A 194 11.84 -9.67 -36.78
N ALA A 195 11.85 -8.56 -37.51
CA ALA A 195 12.64 -7.39 -37.14
C ALA A 195 11.96 -6.65 -35.98
N MET A 196 12.78 -6.13 -35.08
CA MET A 196 12.36 -5.34 -33.92
C MET A 196 12.55 -3.85 -34.21
N TYR A 197 11.55 -3.05 -33.90
CA TYR A 197 11.58 -1.60 -34.08
C TYR A 197 11.23 -0.91 -32.76
N LEU A 198 12.01 0.09 -32.36
CA LEU A 198 11.63 1.03 -31.32
C LEU A 198 11.04 2.26 -32.00
N ILE A 199 9.81 2.60 -31.66
CA ILE A 199 9.00 3.60 -32.34
C ILE A 199 8.52 4.62 -31.32
N LEU A 200 8.81 5.90 -31.59
CA LEU A 200 8.21 7.03 -30.88
C LEU A 200 6.77 7.17 -31.36
N VAL A 201 5.82 7.33 -30.44
CA VAL A 201 4.39 7.53 -30.72
C VAL A 201 3.86 8.71 -29.91
N ASP A 202 2.77 9.31 -30.38
CA ASP A 202 1.94 10.23 -29.61
C ASP A 202 0.64 9.51 -29.24
N PRO A 203 0.50 9.01 -28.00
CA PRO A 203 -0.68 8.25 -27.59
C PRO A 203 -1.91 9.15 -27.36
N THR A 204 -1.73 10.48 -27.30
CA THR A 204 -2.77 11.44 -26.92
C THR A 204 -4.05 11.23 -27.73
N GLY A 205 -5.17 11.00 -27.03
CA GLY A 205 -6.48 10.82 -27.64
C GLY A 205 -6.81 9.40 -28.12
N ALA A 206 -5.99 8.39 -27.79
CA ALA A 206 -6.38 6.99 -27.91
C ALA A 206 -7.64 6.68 -27.09
N ASP A 207 -8.48 5.75 -27.56
CA ASP A 207 -9.78 5.45 -26.94
C ASP A 207 -9.64 4.55 -25.70
N ILE A 208 -9.50 5.16 -24.54
CA ILE A 208 -9.44 4.44 -23.25
C ILE A 208 -10.78 3.75 -22.93
N SER A 209 -11.91 4.21 -23.48
CA SER A 209 -13.22 3.65 -23.11
C SER A 209 -13.44 2.23 -23.64
N SER A 210 -12.76 1.85 -24.72
CA SER A 210 -12.76 0.50 -25.27
C SER A 210 -11.62 -0.38 -24.74
N LEU A 211 -10.68 0.19 -23.97
CA LEU A 211 -9.51 -0.51 -23.44
C LEU A 211 -9.89 -1.78 -22.65
N PRO A 212 -10.83 -1.77 -21.68
CA PRO A 212 -11.24 -2.98 -20.97
C PRO A 212 -11.66 -4.13 -21.90
N ALA A 213 -12.50 -3.82 -22.89
CA ALA A 213 -13.03 -4.81 -23.82
C ALA A 213 -11.96 -5.33 -24.80
N MET A 214 -11.06 -4.46 -25.25
CA MET A 214 -9.94 -4.86 -26.11
C MET A 214 -8.93 -5.72 -25.34
N MET A 215 -8.60 -5.37 -24.10
CA MET A 215 -7.68 -6.14 -23.26
C MET A 215 -8.23 -7.53 -22.95
N ALA A 216 -9.52 -7.63 -22.58
CA ALA A 216 -10.18 -8.93 -22.40
C ALA A 216 -10.29 -9.76 -23.69
N THR A 217 -10.26 -9.11 -24.87
CA THR A 217 -10.21 -9.81 -26.17
C THR A 217 -8.80 -10.33 -26.47
N LEU A 218 -7.76 -9.60 -26.05
CA LEU A 218 -6.37 -9.97 -26.26
C LEU A 218 -5.93 -11.11 -25.34
N ASP A 219 -6.33 -11.04 -24.08
CA ASP A 219 -6.06 -12.06 -23.08
C ASP A 219 -7.18 -12.08 -22.03
N PRO A 220 -7.99 -13.15 -21.97
CA PRO A 220 -9.07 -13.31 -21.01
C PRO A 220 -8.63 -13.28 -19.54
N ARG A 221 -7.34 -13.52 -19.24
CA ARG A 221 -6.75 -13.47 -17.89
C ARG A 221 -6.55 -12.05 -17.37
N ILE A 222 -6.71 -11.04 -18.22
CA ILE A 222 -6.59 -9.65 -17.80
C ILE A 222 -7.90 -9.23 -17.15
N HIS A 223 -7.97 -9.34 -15.82
CA HIS A 223 -9.11 -8.97 -14.98
C HIS A 223 -8.65 -8.17 -13.74
N GLY A 224 -9.61 -7.60 -13.01
CA GLY A 224 -9.31 -6.82 -11.83
C GLY A 224 -8.73 -5.42 -12.12
N LYS A 225 -8.14 -4.80 -11.09
CA LYS A 225 -7.84 -3.37 -11.09
C LYS A 225 -6.40 -3.09 -11.53
N HIS A 226 -6.28 -2.16 -12.47
CA HIS A 226 -5.03 -1.74 -13.10
C HIS A 226 -4.88 -0.22 -12.96
N ASP A 227 -3.95 0.20 -12.12
CA ASP A 227 -3.68 1.61 -11.83
C ASP A 227 -2.51 2.11 -12.68
N ALA A 228 -2.68 3.28 -13.30
CA ALA A 228 -1.64 3.96 -14.05
C ALA A 228 -1.27 5.29 -13.39
N SER A 229 0.03 5.57 -13.29
CA SER A 229 0.58 6.83 -12.78
C SER A 229 0.24 8.05 -13.63
N HIS A 230 0.01 7.86 -14.93
CA HIS A 230 -0.18 8.93 -15.91
C HIS A 230 -1.35 8.59 -16.85
N GLY A 231 -2.13 9.61 -17.25
CA GLY A 231 -3.19 9.44 -18.25
C GLY A 231 -2.63 9.00 -19.60
N GLU A 232 -1.47 9.54 -19.96
CA GLU A 232 -0.71 9.18 -21.17
C GLU A 232 -0.37 7.67 -21.21
N LEU A 233 -0.19 7.02 -20.06
CA LEU A 233 0.06 5.58 -20.00
C LEU A 233 -1.19 4.76 -20.34
N LEU A 234 -2.37 5.21 -19.89
CA LEU A 234 -3.64 4.60 -20.28
C LEU A 234 -3.92 4.78 -21.76
N GLU A 235 -3.59 5.95 -22.30
CA GLU A 235 -3.68 6.22 -23.74
C GLU A 235 -2.69 5.34 -24.54
N LEU A 236 -1.47 5.15 -24.05
CA LEU A 236 -0.48 4.25 -24.65
C LEU A 236 -0.97 2.80 -24.67
N LEU A 237 -1.57 2.32 -23.57
CA LEU A 237 -2.19 0.99 -23.50
C LEU A 237 -3.35 0.86 -24.48
N ALA A 238 -4.21 1.88 -24.59
CA ALA A 238 -5.32 1.89 -25.54
C ALA A 238 -4.82 1.83 -26.99
N LEU A 239 -3.78 2.59 -27.32
CA LEU A 239 -3.10 2.54 -28.62
C LEU A 239 -2.56 1.13 -28.91
N ILE A 240 -1.85 0.53 -27.96
CA ILE A 240 -1.27 -0.82 -28.10
C ILE A 240 -2.37 -1.85 -28.33
N ALA A 241 -3.43 -1.79 -27.53
CA ALA A 241 -4.57 -2.68 -27.63
C ALA A 241 -5.28 -2.52 -28.99
N GLU A 242 -5.48 -1.29 -29.46
CA GLU A 242 -6.06 -1.00 -30.76
C GLU A 242 -5.22 -1.59 -31.91
N GLU A 243 -3.90 -1.42 -31.88
CA GLU A 243 -2.98 -1.95 -32.90
C GLU A 243 -2.95 -3.49 -32.90
N ARG A 244 -3.00 -4.12 -31.72
CA ARG A 244 -3.08 -5.58 -31.61
C ARG A 244 -4.41 -6.13 -32.10
N VAL A 245 -5.54 -5.57 -31.66
CA VAL A 245 -6.89 -6.07 -31.98
C VAL A 245 -7.28 -5.76 -33.43
N ASN A 246 -7.09 -4.52 -33.89
CA ASN A 246 -7.62 -4.07 -35.19
C ASN A 246 -6.65 -4.33 -36.35
N PHE A 247 -5.34 -4.37 -36.09
CA PHE A 247 -4.32 -4.50 -37.13
C PHE A 247 -3.48 -5.79 -37.00
N GLY A 248 -3.63 -6.55 -35.91
CA GLY A 248 -2.91 -7.81 -35.70
C GLY A 248 -1.40 -7.64 -35.55
N LEU A 249 -0.95 -6.46 -35.11
CA LEU A 249 0.47 -6.16 -34.92
C LEU A 249 0.97 -6.67 -33.58
N ASP A 250 2.21 -7.17 -33.54
CA ASP A 250 2.86 -7.55 -32.29
C ASP A 250 3.62 -6.35 -31.71
N VAL A 251 2.86 -5.40 -31.16
CA VAL A 251 3.38 -4.17 -30.55
C VAL A 251 3.34 -4.28 -29.03
N SER A 252 4.41 -3.95 -28.34
CA SER A 252 4.48 -3.97 -26.88
C SER A 252 4.89 -2.60 -26.32
N MET A 253 4.69 -2.43 -25.02
CA MET A 253 5.24 -1.32 -24.27
C MET A 253 6.77 -1.38 -24.22
N ASN A 254 7.43 -0.23 -24.06
CA ASN A 254 8.84 -0.16 -23.68
C ASN A 254 8.98 -0.12 -22.16
N VAL A 255 9.13 -1.29 -21.54
CA VAL A 255 9.21 -1.45 -20.07
C VAL A 255 10.62 -1.20 -19.53
N LEU A 256 10.72 -0.59 -18.34
CA LEU A 256 11.95 -0.43 -17.57
C LEU A 256 12.13 -1.60 -16.62
N MET A 257 13.38 -2.02 -16.45
CA MET A 257 13.79 -3.00 -15.45
C MET A 257 14.33 -2.23 -14.22
N GLY A 258 13.57 -2.21 -13.11
CA GLY A 258 13.91 -1.48 -11.87
C GLY A 258 14.58 -2.33 -10.78
N LYS A 259 15.24 -1.69 -9.80
CA LYS A 259 15.81 -2.27 -8.57
C LYS A 259 15.07 -1.68 -7.34
N HIS A 260 14.12 -2.41 -6.76
CA HIS A 260 13.21 -1.85 -5.76
C HIS A 260 13.67 -1.99 -4.30
N GLY A 261 14.57 -2.94 -3.98
CA GLY A 261 14.95 -3.21 -2.59
C GLY A 261 15.87 -2.19 -1.93
N VAL A 262 16.75 -1.52 -2.69
CA VAL A 262 17.85 -0.72 -2.10
C VAL A 262 17.36 0.55 -1.42
N ALA A 263 16.48 1.33 -2.06
CA ALA A 263 15.99 2.60 -1.55
C ALA A 263 15.14 2.43 -0.27
N GLU A 264 14.38 1.34 -0.20
CA GLU A 264 13.41 1.03 0.86
C GLU A 264 13.98 0.16 1.99
N ARG A 265 15.25 -0.26 1.87
CA ARG A 265 15.92 -1.19 2.79
C ARG A 265 15.28 -2.58 2.83
N THR A 266 14.85 -3.06 1.67
CA THR A 266 14.15 -4.34 1.47
C THR A 266 14.87 -5.24 0.48
N VAL A 267 16.21 -5.13 0.38
CA VAL A 267 17.03 -5.96 -0.54
C VAL A 267 16.89 -7.43 -0.18
N VAL A 268 16.24 -8.21 -1.05
CA VAL A 268 15.98 -9.64 -0.82
C VAL A 268 17.03 -10.49 -1.53
N GLU A 269 17.75 -11.28 -0.74
CA GLU A 269 18.76 -12.24 -1.19
C GLU A 269 18.23 -13.69 -1.10
N SER A 270 19.12 -14.69 -1.07
CA SER A 270 18.73 -16.10 -0.93
C SER A 270 17.70 -16.32 0.19
N ALA A 271 16.66 -17.12 -0.08
CA ALA A 271 15.56 -17.35 0.85
C ALA A 271 15.94 -18.24 2.04
N ALA A 272 17.03 -19.01 1.93
CA ALA A 272 17.39 -20.06 2.90
C ALA A 272 18.89 -20.15 3.21
N THR A 273 19.20 -20.75 4.37
CA THR A 273 20.56 -21.09 4.81
C THR A 273 20.73 -22.59 4.96
N MET A 274 21.97 -23.08 4.74
CA MET A 274 22.33 -24.47 4.97
C MET A 274 21.94 -24.94 6.36
N GLY A 275 21.02 -25.89 6.45
CA GLY A 275 20.67 -26.53 7.72
C GLY A 275 20.08 -25.57 8.77
N GLY A 276 19.47 -24.46 8.35
CA GLY A 276 18.86 -23.48 9.26
C GLY A 276 19.89 -22.72 10.09
N VAL A 277 21.07 -22.47 9.54
CA VAL A 277 22.12 -21.67 10.18
C VAL A 277 21.59 -20.27 10.47
N ALA A 278 21.52 -19.94 11.75
CA ALA A 278 21.17 -18.61 12.23
C ALA A 278 22.16 -17.54 11.72
N GLN A 279 21.72 -16.28 11.65
CA GLN A 279 22.60 -15.11 11.52
C GLN A 279 23.78 -15.21 12.47
N PRO A 280 24.89 -14.56 12.10
CA PRO A 280 25.93 -14.28 13.05
C PRO A 280 25.33 -13.67 14.35
N GLY A 281 25.22 -14.45 15.44
CA GLY A 281 24.61 -14.09 16.72
C GLY A 281 23.61 -15.04 17.32
N GLY A 282 23.11 -15.99 16.53
CA GLY A 282 21.96 -16.81 16.90
C GLY A 282 20.61 -16.14 16.61
N ALA A 283 20.61 -14.97 15.97
CA ALA A 283 19.40 -14.38 15.37
C ALA A 283 18.92 -15.24 14.18
N PRO A 284 17.61 -15.35 13.93
CA PRO A 284 17.12 -16.03 12.72
C PRO A 284 17.72 -15.40 11.46
N TYR A 285 18.03 -16.22 10.46
CA TYR A 285 18.36 -15.71 9.12
C TYR A 285 17.22 -14.84 8.59
N THR A 286 17.59 -13.75 7.92
CA THR A 286 16.68 -12.86 7.22
C THR A 286 17.23 -12.68 5.82
N PRO A 287 16.41 -12.87 4.76
CA PRO A 287 16.82 -12.58 3.39
C PRO A 287 17.16 -11.10 3.16
N ASN A 288 16.74 -10.21 4.06
CA ASN A 288 17.01 -8.78 3.93
C ASN A 288 18.46 -8.43 4.28
N ALA A 289 19.26 -8.04 3.28
CA ALA A 289 20.68 -7.72 3.48
C ALA A 289 20.93 -6.51 4.39
N PHE A 290 19.95 -5.62 4.56
CA PHE A 290 20.05 -4.48 5.50
C PHE A 290 20.00 -4.90 6.96
N GLU A 291 19.40 -6.05 7.26
CA GLU A 291 19.26 -6.62 8.60
C GLU A 291 20.38 -7.62 8.93
N TRP A 292 21.36 -7.77 8.05
CA TRP A 292 22.50 -8.63 8.32
C TRP A 292 23.44 -7.94 9.31
N THR A 293 23.83 -8.66 10.36
CA THR A 293 24.59 -8.07 11.49
C THR A 293 25.97 -7.52 11.11
N MET A 294 26.54 -7.92 9.97
CA MET A 294 27.77 -7.32 9.44
C MET A 294 27.53 -6.08 8.57
N MET A 295 26.29 -5.82 8.14
CA MET A 295 25.85 -4.70 7.29
C MET A 295 25.10 -3.60 8.06
N GLU A 296 24.39 -3.97 9.13
CA GLU A 296 23.44 -3.13 9.87
C GLU A 296 24.09 -2.11 10.84
N VAL A 297 23.34 -1.04 11.13
CA VAL A 297 23.41 -0.15 12.32
C VAL A 297 22.21 -0.42 13.20
N ASP A 298 22.44 -0.57 14.51
CA ASP A 298 21.36 -0.42 15.49
C ASP A 298 21.33 1.05 15.98
N PRO A 299 20.35 1.87 15.55
CA PRO A 299 20.25 3.28 15.94
C PRO A 299 19.76 3.47 17.39
N ASP A 300 19.22 2.44 18.03
CA ASP A 300 18.73 2.48 19.41
C ASP A 300 19.81 2.09 20.44
N ILE A 301 21.00 1.69 19.97
CA ILE A 301 22.15 1.38 20.81
C ILE A 301 23.14 2.57 20.80
N PRO A 302 23.33 3.27 21.95
CA PRO A 302 24.36 4.29 22.08
C PRO A 302 25.73 3.70 21.71
N GLY A 303 26.54 4.45 20.96
CA GLY A 303 27.78 4.04 20.27
C GLY A 303 28.93 3.39 21.07
N ASP A 304 28.67 2.91 22.28
CA ASP A 304 29.64 2.33 23.21
C ASP A 304 29.21 0.94 23.77
N SER A 305 28.17 0.30 23.22
CA SER A 305 27.60 -0.95 23.77
C SER A 305 27.71 -2.17 22.83
N LEU A 306 28.68 -3.06 23.14
CA LEU A 306 28.79 -4.51 22.90
C LEU A 306 28.42 -5.21 21.56
N PHE A 307 27.65 -4.67 20.60
CA PHE A 307 27.31 -5.27 19.28
C PHE A 307 26.74 -4.16 18.34
N PRO A 308 26.81 -4.14 16.98
CA PRO A 308 27.50 -4.96 15.96
C PRO A 308 28.78 -4.30 15.33
N VAL A 309 29.33 -4.84 14.22
CA VAL A 309 30.57 -4.34 13.54
C VAL A 309 30.38 -2.93 12.92
N ASP A 310 29.14 -2.49 12.71
CA ASP A 310 28.76 -1.15 12.24
C ASP A 310 29.51 -0.73 10.96
N THR A 311 29.40 -1.55 9.90
CA THR A 311 30.05 -1.24 8.61
C THR A 311 29.18 -0.34 7.73
N ARG A 312 27.85 -0.43 7.86
CA ARG A 312 26.85 0.32 7.08
C ARG A 312 26.99 0.11 5.57
N ALA A 313 27.44 -1.06 5.12
CA ALA A 313 27.78 -1.23 3.72
C ALA A 313 26.57 -1.17 2.78
N MET A 314 25.43 -1.79 3.11
CA MET A 314 24.22 -1.67 2.28
C MET A 314 23.62 -0.25 2.32
N GLU A 315 23.71 0.42 3.46
CA GLU A 315 23.35 1.83 3.58
C GLU A 315 24.24 2.73 2.68
N ALA A 316 25.51 2.39 2.53
CA ALA A 316 26.42 3.09 1.63
C ALA A 316 26.06 2.87 0.15
N VAL A 317 25.56 1.68 -0.22
CA VAL A 317 24.99 1.42 -1.56
C VAL A 317 23.78 2.32 -1.79
N ARG A 318 22.87 2.40 -0.80
CA ARG A 318 21.68 3.26 -0.83
C ARG A 318 22.02 4.74 -1.03
N ILE A 319 22.96 5.28 -0.24
CA ILE A 319 23.43 6.66 -0.37
C ILE A 319 24.03 6.95 -1.74
N LEU A 320 24.81 6.00 -2.27
CA LEU A 320 25.42 6.13 -3.59
C LEU A 320 24.37 6.11 -4.71
N ASP A 321 23.32 5.31 -4.54
CA ASP A 321 22.19 5.21 -5.47
C ASP A 321 21.36 6.50 -5.50
N ALA A 322 21.02 7.05 -4.33
CA ALA A 322 20.33 8.35 -4.23
C ALA A 322 21.15 9.51 -4.82
N ALA A 323 22.48 9.41 -4.82
CA ALA A 323 23.36 10.36 -5.50
C ALA A 323 23.41 10.16 -7.03
N GLY A 324 22.71 9.16 -7.58
CA GLY A 324 22.70 8.82 -9.01
C GLY A 324 24.06 8.32 -9.51
N ARG A 325 24.83 7.61 -8.67
CA ARG A 325 26.22 7.22 -8.95
C ARG A 325 26.42 5.71 -9.15
N THR A 326 25.38 4.89 -9.04
CA THR A 326 25.46 3.44 -9.20
C THR A 326 25.76 2.99 -10.64
N SER A 327 25.47 3.83 -11.64
CA SER A 327 25.84 3.62 -13.04
C SER A 327 27.33 3.82 -13.33
N ASN A 328 28.08 4.48 -12.45
CA ASN A 328 29.53 4.71 -12.60
C ASN A 328 30.33 3.47 -12.19
N ARG A 329 30.22 2.38 -12.96
CA ARG A 329 30.83 1.10 -12.59
C ARG A 329 32.36 1.19 -12.45
N SER A 330 32.89 0.67 -11.34
CA SER A 330 34.31 0.54 -11.06
C SER A 330 34.85 -0.76 -11.62
N ARG A 331 36.05 -0.74 -12.20
CA ARG A 331 36.74 -1.97 -12.64
C ARG A 331 37.55 -2.58 -11.51
N THR A 332 37.33 -3.85 -11.22
CA THR A 332 38.04 -4.59 -10.19
C THR A 332 38.75 -5.81 -10.77
N LEU A 333 40.00 -6.01 -10.38
CA LEU A 333 40.73 -7.24 -10.61
C LEU A 333 40.78 -8.05 -9.32
N ILE A 334 40.31 -9.30 -9.36
CA ILE A 334 40.43 -10.25 -8.26
C ILE A 334 41.50 -11.25 -8.62
N TRP A 335 42.56 -11.32 -7.81
CA TRP A 335 43.59 -12.32 -7.93
C TRP A 335 43.43 -13.36 -6.82
N ASP A 336 42.91 -14.53 -7.17
CA ASP A 336 42.64 -15.60 -6.21
C ASP A 336 42.84 -17.01 -6.80
N GLY A 337 42.74 -18.04 -5.96
CA GLY A 337 42.77 -19.44 -6.33
C GLY A 337 41.36 -20.00 -6.52
N GLY A 338 41.03 -20.33 -7.77
CA GLY A 338 39.85 -21.10 -8.13
C GLY A 338 38.52 -20.31 -8.08
N PHE A 339 37.81 -20.30 -9.21
CA PHE A 339 36.53 -19.62 -9.36
C PHE A 339 35.49 -20.58 -9.94
N PHE A 340 34.34 -20.64 -9.28
CA PHE A 340 33.08 -21.15 -9.77
C PHE A 340 32.13 -19.94 -9.87
N PRO A 341 32.05 -19.29 -11.05
CA PRO A 341 31.05 -18.26 -11.28
C PRO A 341 29.64 -18.80 -11.10
N ASN A 342 28.68 -17.95 -10.73
CA ASN A 342 27.27 -18.28 -10.58
C ASN A 342 26.41 -17.03 -10.90
N ALA A 343 25.10 -17.11 -10.66
CA ALA A 343 24.16 -16.03 -10.95
C ALA A 343 24.30 -14.79 -10.02
N ASP A 344 25.02 -14.92 -8.90
CA ASP A 344 25.26 -13.82 -7.96
C ASP A 344 26.44 -12.93 -8.39
N PHE A 345 27.24 -13.39 -9.36
CA PHE A 345 28.41 -12.62 -9.79
C PHE A 345 27.99 -11.43 -10.66
N PRO A 346 28.54 -10.23 -10.42
CA PRO A 346 28.46 -9.13 -11.37
C PRO A 346 29.11 -9.49 -12.70
N PRO A 347 28.84 -8.71 -13.78
CA PRO A 347 29.51 -8.88 -15.06
C PRO A 347 31.03 -9.05 -14.90
N PHE A 348 31.57 -10.15 -15.43
CA PHE A 348 32.97 -10.51 -15.23
C PHE A 348 33.69 -10.94 -16.51
N THR A 349 35.01 -10.74 -16.54
CA THR A 349 35.91 -11.22 -17.59
C THR A 349 36.91 -12.24 -17.01
N PRO A 350 36.90 -13.50 -17.49
CA PRO A 350 37.91 -14.49 -17.13
C PRO A 350 39.30 -14.16 -17.67
N VAL A 351 40.34 -14.41 -16.87
CA VAL A 351 41.73 -14.46 -17.35
C VAL A 351 42.39 -15.76 -16.92
N GLY A 352 42.57 -16.68 -17.87
CA GLY A 352 43.08 -18.04 -17.65
C GLY A 352 41.96 -19.09 -17.58
N PRO A 353 42.31 -20.39 -17.43
CA PRO A 353 41.32 -21.45 -17.32
C PRO A 353 40.59 -21.39 -15.98
N MET A 354 39.28 -21.14 -16.02
CA MET A 354 38.37 -21.33 -14.90
C MET A 354 38.03 -22.82 -14.83
N ARG A 355 38.36 -23.50 -13.71
CA ARG A 355 38.20 -24.95 -13.39
C ARG A 355 39.48 -25.79 -13.46
N ALA A 356 39.85 -26.35 -12.31
CA ALA A 356 40.21 -27.76 -12.24
C ALA A 356 39.12 -28.42 -11.38
N VAL A 357 38.51 -29.50 -11.86
CA VAL A 357 37.57 -30.29 -11.06
C VAL A 357 38.43 -31.25 -10.24
N ASN A 358 38.58 -31.02 -8.94
CA ASN A 358 38.96 -32.07 -8.01
C ASN A 358 37.90 -32.24 -6.93
N THR A 359 37.27 -33.40 -6.92
CA THR A 359 36.22 -33.81 -5.99
C THR A 359 36.81 -34.11 -4.60
N ASP A 360 37.28 -33.10 -3.87
CA ASP A 360 37.60 -33.21 -2.44
C ASP A 360 36.70 -32.25 -1.61
N PRO A 361 35.63 -32.74 -0.93
CA PRO A 361 34.53 -31.90 -0.44
C PRO A 361 34.76 -31.18 0.89
N SER A 362 35.97 -31.13 1.45
CA SER A 362 36.14 -30.63 2.82
C SER A 362 37.40 -29.81 3.01
N GLY A 363 37.25 -28.48 2.97
CA GLY A 363 38.36 -27.57 3.28
C GLY A 363 37.99 -26.15 3.72
N CYS A 364 36.82 -25.61 3.34
CA CYS A 364 36.54 -24.18 3.55
C CYS A 364 35.37 -23.84 4.51
N GLY A 365 34.85 -24.80 5.29
CA GLY A 365 33.65 -24.57 6.12
C GLY A 365 33.66 -25.02 7.58
N THR A 366 34.77 -25.51 8.17
CA THR A 366 34.71 -26.19 9.49
C THR A 366 35.35 -25.44 10.67
N GLY A 367 35.66 -24.15 10.53
CA GLY A 367 36.25 -23.36 11.62
C GLY A 367 37.63 -23.84 12.08
N SER A 368 38.29 -24.69 11.29
CA SER A 368 39.70 -25.05 11.42
C SER A 368 40.44 -24.57 10.18
N PRO A 369 41.61 -23.92 10.31
CA PRO A 369 42.40 -23.56 9.13
C PRO A 369 42.72 -24.84 8.33
N PRO A 370 42.65 -24.80 6.99
CA PRO A 370 43.05 -25.93 6.17
C PRO A 370 44.49 -26.34 6.53
N ALA A 371 44.79 -27.64 6.44
CA ALA A 371 46.16 -28.11 6.64
C ALA A 371 47.11 -27.39 5.65
N PRO A 372 48.36 -27.04 6.05
CA PRO A 372 49.32 -26.41 5.15
C PRO A 372 49.49 -27.23 3.86
N GLY A 373 49.10 -26.66 2.72
CA GLY A 373 49.17 -27.32 1.41
C GLY A 373 47.84 -27.89 0.87
N SER A 374 46.70 -27.67 1.52
CA SER A 374 45.37 -27.92 0.95
C SER A 374 44.80 -26.65 0.30
N THR A 375 44.49 -26.71 -1.00
CA THR A 375 43.85 -25.61 -1.74
C THR A 375 42.34 -25.78 -1.72
N CYS A 376 41.60 -24.80 -1.21
CA CYS A 376 40.17 -24.71 -1.47
C CYS A 376 39.97 -24.25 -2.92
N GLU A 377 39.48 -25.12 -3.79
CA GLU A 377 39.28 -24.80 -5.21
C GLU A 377 38.17 -23.76 -5.44
N SER A 378 37.33 -23.47 -4.43
CA SER A 378 36.26 -22.48 -4.47
C SER A 378 36.53 -21.19 -3.68
N HIS A 379 37.77 -20.98 -3.20
CA HIS A 379 38.10 -19.83 -2.38
C HIS A 379 37.84 -18.51 -3.11
N GLY A 380 38.18 -18.41 -4.39
CA GLY A 380 37.90 -17.24 -5.21
C GLY A 380 36.40 -16.96 -5.39
N THR A 381 35.53 -17.97 -5.38
CA THR A 381 34.07 -17.76 -5.38
C THR A 381 33.61 -17.04 -4.13
N HIS A 382 34.01 -17.55 -2.96
CA HIS A 382 33.71 -16.94 -1.67
C HIS A 382 34.26 -15.51 -1.54
N VAL A 383 35.41 -15.23 -2.16
CA VAL A 383 35.99 -13.88 -2.23
C VAL A 383 35.14 -12.95 -3.09
N VAL A 384 34.56 -13.45 -4.20
CA VAL A 384 33.64 -12.67 -5.02
C VAL A 384 32.38 -12.33 -4.22
N GLU A 385 31.72 -13.32 -3.61
CA GLU A 385 30.48 -13.09 -2.85
C GLU A 385 30.67 -12.10 -1.69
N ALA A 386 31.76 -12.27 -0.93
CA ALA A 386 32.05 -11.40 0.21
C ALA A 386 32.17 -9.91 -0.13
N GLY A 387 32.64 -9.59 -1.35
CA GLY A 387 32.87 -8.22 -1.80
C GLY A 387 31.85 -7.70 -2.81
N TRP A 388 31.25 -8.59 -3.61
CA TRP A 388 30.63 -8.24 -4.88
C TRP A 388 29.39 -9.07 -5.25
N GLY A 389 28.85 -9.93 -4.39
CA GLY A 389 27.53 -10.54 -4.66
C GLY A 389 26.49 -9.48 -5.03
N LEU A 390 25.64 -9.77 -6.01
CA LEU A 390 24.72 -8.83 -6.63
C LEU A 390 23.55 -8.57 -5.68
N PRO A 391 23.31 -7.32 -5.24
CA PRO A 391 22.17 -7.05 -4.37
C PRO A 391 20.85 -7.14 -5.15
N ASP A 392 19.82 -7.62 -4.47
CA ASP A 392 18.40 -7.60 -4.85
C ASP A 392 18.08 -8.46 -6.08
N ASN A 393 18.73 -9.62 -6.18
CA ASN A 393 18.52 -10.62 -7.23
C ASN A 393 17.82 -11.89 -6.73
N GLY A 394 17.45 -11.95 -5.44
CA GLY A 394 16.85 -13.14 -4.80
C GLY A 394 17.77 -14.36 -4.73
N PHE A 395 19.08 -14.18 -4.97
CA PHE A 395 20.03 -15.28 -5.13
C PHE A 395 21.37 -14.95 -4.45
N GLY A 396 21.89 -15.89 -3.65
CA GLY A 396 23.21 -15.71 -3.05
C GLY A 396 23.24 -14.60 -2.01
N THR A 397 24.15 -13.64 -2.18
CA THR A 397 24.56 -12.65 -1.18
C THR A 397 24.64 -11.22 -1.71
N ALA A 398 24.47 -10.23 -0.83
CA ALA A 398 24.73 -8.83 -1.16
C ALA A 398 26.15 -8.38 -0.73
N GLY A 399 27.08 -8.27 -1.68
CA GLY A 399 28.41 -7.71 -1.46
C GLY A 399 28.44 -6.18 -1.59
N PRO A 400 29.25 -5.43 -0.80
CA PRO A 400 29.26 -3.96 -0.84
C PRO A 400 29.50 -3.36 -2.25
N GLY A 401 30.27 -4.04 -3.10
CA GLY A 401 30.62 -3.56 -4.44
C GLY A 401 29.74 -4.12 -5.56
N GLY A 402 28.80 -5.02 -5.30
CA GLY A 402 28.13 -5.81 -6.34
C GLY A 402 27.35 -4.95 -7.35
N ALA A 403 26.61 -3.97 -6.86
CA ALA A 403 25.82 -3.07 -7.70
C ALA A 403 26.66 -2.23 -8.68
N VAL A 404 27.94 -1.99 -8.38
CA VAL A 404 28.75 -0.94 -9.04
C VAL A 404 30.07 -1.44 -9.63
N THR A 405 30.26 -2.74 -9.82
CA THR A 405 31.59 -3.27 -10.21
C THR A 405 31.55 -4.17 -11.44
N ASP A 406 32.48 -3.96 -12.35
CA ASP A 406 32.84 -4.94 -13.39
C ASP A 406 34.08 -5.72 -12.96
N LEU A 407 34.00 -7.03 -12.99
CA LEU A 407 35.04 -7.92 -12.47
C LEU A 407 35.98 -8.40 -13.57
N THR A 408 37.26 -8.50 -13.25
CA THR A 408 38.25 -9.31 -13.96
C THR A 408 38.72 -10.38 -12.99
N LEU A 409 38.53 -11.65 -13.33
CA LEU A 409 38.88 -12.77 -12.46
C LEU A 409 40.18 -13.40 -12.95
N LEU A 410 41.24 -13.24 -12.16
CA LEU A 410 42.56 -13.79 -12.46
C LEU A 410 42.83 -14.99 -11.55
N GLN A 411 42.72 -16.19 -12.14
CA GLN A 411 43.00 -17.42 -11.42
C GLN A 411 44.52 -17.63 -11.31
N SER A 412 45.00 -17.72 -10.08
CA SER A 412 46.38 -18.12 -9.80
C SER A 412 46.57 -19.60 -10.16
N PRO A 413 47.64 -19.98 -10.89
CA PRO A 413 47.89 -21.38 -11.20
C PRO A 413 48.21 -22.14 -9.91
N VAL A 414 47.65 -23.34 -9.77
CA VAL A 414 48.12 -24.32 -8.79
C VAL A 414 49.25 -25.10 -9.47
N VAL A 415 50.43 -25.12 -8.85
CA VAL A 415 51.68 -25.88 -9.16
C VAL A 415 52.68 -25.36 -10.23
N ASP A 416 53.97 -25.58 -9.90
CA ASP A 416 55.26 -25.48 -10.63
C ASP A 416 55.74 -24.15 -11.24
N VAL A 417 57.07 -24.01 -11.38
CA VAL A 417 57.75 -22.77 -11.82
C VAL A 417 57.44 -22.41 -13.27
N ALA A 418 57.18 -23.37 -14.15
CA ALA A 418 56.86 -23.12 -15.55
C ALA A 418 55.47 -22.47 -15.70
N GLU A 419 54.49 -22.92 -14.91
CA GLU A 419 53.16 -22.30 -14.84
C GLU A 419 53.20 -20.90 -14.20
N ILE A 420 54.05 -20.68 -13.19
CA ILE A 420 54.29 -19.33 -12.64
C ILE A 420 54.86 -18.39 -13.70
N VAL A 421 55.85 -18.85 -14.49
CA VAL A 421 56.43 -18.06 -15.58
C VAL A 421 55.39 -17.78 -16.67
N ARG A 422 54.56 -18.78 -17.03
CA ARG A 422 53.46 -18.62 -17.99
C ARG A 422 52.43 -17.60 -17.50
N PHE A 423 52.04 -17.68 -16.23
CA PHE A 423 51.14 -16.73 -15.58
C PHE A 423 51.66 -15.28 -15.64
N ILE A 424 52.95 -15.08 -15.36
CA ILE A 424 53.60 -13.76 -15.42
C ILE A 424 53.65 -13.20 -16.85
N LEU A 425 53.88 -14.06 -17.85
CA LEU A 425 54.07 -13.63 -19.24
C LEU A 425 52.77 -13.51 -20.05
N GLU A 426 51.74 -14.28 -19.72
CA GLU A 426 50.51 -14.38 -20.52
C GLU A 426 49.27 -13.82 -19.78
N SER A 427 49.04 -14.24 -18.54
CA SER A 427 47.81 -13.93 -17.80
C SER A 427 47.86 -12.55 -17.13
N LEU A 428 48.94 -12.25 -16.41
CA LEU A 428 49.06 -11.01 -15.65
C LEU A 428 49.02 -9.74 -16.53
N PRO A 429 49.71 -9.65 -17.68
CA PRO A 429 49.60 -8.48 -18.55
C PRO A 429 48.19 -8.29 -19.12
N THR A 430 47.51 -9.39 -19.44
CA THR A 430 46.12 -9.38 -19.94
C THR A 430 45.16 -8.89 -18.87
N ALA A 431 45.31 -9.38 -17.64
CA ALA A 431 44.52 -8.92 -16.50
C ALA A 431 44.75 -7.43 -16.19
N LEU A 432 46.01 -6.97 -16.24
CA LEU A 432 46.33 -5.55 -16.01
C LEU A 432 45.89 -4.64 -17.17
N ALA A 433 45.66 -5.17 -18.36
CA ALA A 433 45.11 -4.41 -19.49
C ALA A 433 43.68 -3.91 -19.22
N SER A 434 42.94 -4.52 -18.29
CA SER A 434 41.63 -4.02 -17.84
C SER A 434 41.71 -2.70 -17.07
N ARG A 435 42.93 -2.26 -16.71
CA ARG A 435 43.19 -1.04 -15.91
C ARG A 435 42.30 -1.00 -14.66
N PRO A 436 42.48 -1.97 -13.74
CA PRO A 436 41.66 -2.06 -12.55
C PRO A 436 41.83 -0.82 -11.68
N GLN A 437 40.74 -0.32 -11.14
CA GLN A 437 40.74 0.73 -10.12
C GLN A 437 40.96 0.13 -8.73
N VAL A 438 40.54 -1.11 -8.52
CA VAL A 438 40.79 -1.90 -7.31
C VAL A 438 41.37 -3.26 -7.70
N LEU A 439 42.44 -3.66 -7.03
CA LEU A 439 43.02 -5.00 -7.10
C LEU A 439 42.89 -5.65 -5.72
N ASN A 440 42.10 -6.71 -5.61
CA ASN A 440 41.99 -7.51 -4.40
C ASN A 440 42.88 -8.75 -4.47
N ILE A 441 43.66 -8.99 -3.43
CA ILE A 441 44.50 -10.17 -3.25
C ILE A 441 44.17 -10.83 -1.91
N SER A 442 43.39 -11.91 -1.96
CA SER A 442 43.02 -12.68 -0.76
C SER A 442 43.94 -13.89 -0.55
N ALA A 443 45.23 -13.69 -0.78
CA ALA A 443 46.29 -14.68 -0.59
C ALA A 443 47.57 -14.00 -0.08
N GLY A 444 48.39 -14.75 0.65
CA GLY A 444 49.64 -14.23 1.16
C GLY A 444 50.60 -15.32 1.62
N PHE A 445 51.86 -14.93 1.80
CA PHE A 445 52.93 -15.80 2.29
C PHE A 445 53.96 -14.98 3.09
N ASP A 446 54.74 -15.69 3.89
CA ASP A 446 55.74 -15.06 4.76
C ASP A 446 57.13 -15.14 4.15
N ILE A 447 57.84 -14.00 4.12
CA ILE A 447 59.25 -13.93 3.78
C ILE A 447 60.03 -13.65 5.07
N PRO A 448 61.07 -14.41 5.42
CA PRO A 448 61.94 -14.05 6.54
C PRO A 448 62.44 -12.61 6.39
N ALA A 449 62.32 -11.74 7.40
CA ALA A 449 62.52 -10.31 7.18
C ALA A 449 63.95 -9.97 6.67
N GLY A 450 64.95 -10.77 7.04
CA GLY A 450 66.32 -10.63 6.54
C GLY A 450 66.49 -10.95 5.05
N TRP A 451 65.55 -11.71 4.48
CA TRP A 451 65.45 -11.99 3.06
C TRP A 451 64.55 -10.98 2.33
N CYS A 452 63.67 -10.25 3.04
CA CYS A 452 62.81 -9.23 2.45
C CYS A 452 63.64 -8.10 1.82
N LEU A 453 64.80 -7.72 2.39
CA LEU A 453 65.75 -6.79 1.75
C LEU A 453 66.17 -7.21 0.33
N LEU A 454 66.19 -8.51 0.03
CA LEU A 454 66.59 -9.07 -1.26
C LEU A 454 65.41 -9.51 -2.14
N ALA A 455 64.25 -9.77 -1.54
CA ALA A 455 63.09 -10.37 -2.21
C ALA A 455 61.91 -9.40 -2.39
N CYS A 456 61.69 -8.46 -1.47
CA CYS A 456 60.58 -7.50 -1.49
C CYS A 456 60.74 -6.32 -2.46
N PRO A 457 61.93 -5.74 -2.73
CA PRO A 457 62.04 -4.54 -3.58
C PRO A 457 61.38 -4.64 -4.97
N PRO A 458 61.44 -5.79 -5.69
CA PRO A 458 60.70 -5.96 -6.94
C PRO A 458 59.17 -5.98 -6.76
N LEU A 459 58.69 -6.54 -5.64
CA LEU A 459 57.26 -6.58 -5.30
C LEU A 459 56.78 -5.20 -4.86
N ASP A 460 57.54 -4.47 -4.05
CA ASP A 460 57.27 -3.07 -3.70
C ASP A 460 57.29 -2.16 -4.93
N TRP A 461 58.19 -2.43 -5.90
CA TRP A 461 58.18 -1.70 -7.16
C TRP A 461 56.88 -1.96 -7.94
N MET A 462 56.40 -3.20 -7.97
CA MET A 462 55.16 -3.57 -8.64
C MET A 462 53.94 -2.91 -7.99
N THR A 463 53.76 -3.02 -6.68
CA THR A 463 52.62 -2.41 -5.96
C THR A 463 52.62 -0.89 -6.10
N ARG A 464 53.76 -0.22 -5.91
CA ARG A 464 53.90 1.23 -6.15
C ARG A 464 53.57 1.62 -7.59
N THR A 465 53.96 0.79 -8.56
CA THR A 465 53.66 1.05 -9.98
C THR A 465 52.17 0.98 -10.24
N LEU A 466 51.49 -0.05 -9.71
CA LEU A 466 50.03 -0.18 -9.80
C LEU A 466 49.32 1.00 -9.12
N THR A 467 49.72 1.36 -7.90
CA THR A 467 49.16 2.52 -7.18
C THR A 467 49.42 3.83 -7.92
N SER A 468 50.60 4.02 -8.52
CA SER A 468 50.91 5.19 -9.34
C SER A 468 50.08 5.26 -10.63
N SER A 469 49.59 4.12 -11.11
CA SER A 469 48.69 4.03 -12.27
C SER A 469 47.21 4.24 -11.93
N GLY A 470 46.89 4.44 -10.64
CA GLY A 470 45.54 4.69 -10.15
C GLY A 470 44.80 3.45 -9.63
N THR A 471 45.49 2.32 -9.45
CA THR A 471 44.92 1.10 -8.86
C THR A 471 45.12 1.08 -7.35
N LEU A 472 44.05 0.92 -6.56
CA LEU A 472 44.16 0.62 -5.14
C LEU A 472 44.42 -0.88 -4.96
N VAL A 473 45.55 -1.25 -4.35
CA VAL A 473 45.85 -2.65 -4.03
C VAL A 473 45.37 -2.95 -2.61
N VAL A 474 44.52 -3.96 -2.45
CA VAL A 474 43.94 -4.40 -1.17
C VAL A 474 44.34 -5.84 -0.93
N ALA A 475 44.79 -6.15 0.29
CA ALA A 475 45.26 -7.49 0.63
C ALA A 475 44.82 -7.95 2.02
N SER A 476 44.64 -9.25 2.19
CA SER A 476 44.34 -9.86 3.48
C SER A 476 45.57 -9.94 4.38
N ALA A 477 45.38 -9.70 5.69
CA ALA A 477 46.46 -9.74 6.68
C ALA A 477 46.96 -11.17 6.99
N GLY A 478 46.17 -12.20 6.72
CA GLY A 478 46.47 -13.59 7.04
C GLY A 478 45.81 -14.09 8.34
N ASN A 479 45.78 -15.41 8.51
CA ASN A 479 44.97 -16.10 9.53
C ASN A 479 45.82 -16.88 10.56
N ALA A 480 46.97 -16.32 10.97
CA ALA A 480 47.94 -17.00 11.85
C ALA A 480 47.91 -16.52 13.30
N SER A 481 46.93 -15.69 13.69
CA SER A 481 46.77 -15.17 15.05
C SER A 481 48.05 -14.52 15.59
N ARG A 482 48.77 -13.74 14.76
CA ARG A 482 50.01 -13.07 15.17
C ARG A 482 50.02 -11.58 14.85
N ASN A 483 50.84 -10.86 15.59
CA ASN A 483 51.19 -9.49 15.29
C ASN A 483 52.13 -9.48 14.08
N VAL A 484 51.74 -8.84 12.97
CA VAL A 484 52.58 -8.73 11.78
C VAL A 484 53.82 -7.90 12.08
N ASP A 485 53.70 -6.89 12.95
CA ASP A 485 54.81 -6.01 13.34
C ASP A 485 55.70 -6.58 14.47
N HIS A 486 55.65 -7.89 14.75
CA HIS A 486 56.39 -8.44 15.89
C HIS A 486 57.90 -8.41 15.66
N GLU A 487 58.58 -7.48 16.32
CA GLU A 487 60.04 -7.41 16.40
C GLU A 487 60.58 -8.45 17.41
N ASP A 488 61.36 -9.42 16.94
CA ASP A 488 62.21 -10.25 17.79
C ASP A 488 63.45 -9.45 18.24
N GLU A 489 63.94 -9.70 19.46
CA GLU A 489 65.20 -9.12 19.92
C GLU A 489 66.38 -10.05 19.60
N ILE A 490 67.30 -9.63 18.72
CA ILE A 490 68.61 -10.28 18.62
C ILE A 490 69.55 -9.65 19.66
N CYS A 491 69.76 -10.36 20.76
CA CYS A 491 70.74 -9.99 21.79
C CYS A 491 72.08 -10.69 21.51
N ILE A 492 73.03 -9.94 20.94
CA ILE A 492 74.42 -10.41 20.77
C ILE A 492 75.14 -10.20 22.11
N LEU A 493 75.77 -11.23 22.68
CA LEU A 493 76.54 -11.10 23.93
C LEU A 493 77.48 -9.87 23.83
N PHE A 494 77.28 -8.90 24.73
CA PHE A 494 77.98 -7.61 24.85
C PHE A 494 77.54 -6.45 23.93
N PHE A 495 76.44 -6.56 23.16
CA PHE A 495 75.80 -5.43 22.45
C PHE A 495 74.35 -5.19 22.93
N PRO A 496 73.80 -3.96 22.82
CA PRO A 496 72.38 -3.72 23.05
C PRO A 496 71.55 -4.56 22.07
N CYS A 497 70.44 -5.12 22.54
CA CYS A 497 69.53 -5.91 21.72
C CYS A 497 69.00 -5.02 20.58
N ILE A 498 69.04 -5.53 19.35
CA ILE A 498 68.52 -4.83 18.18
C ILE A 498 67.16 -5.45 17.88
N PRO A 499 66.07 -4.64 17.83
CA PRO A 499 64.79 -5.12 17.36
C PRO A 499 64.89 -5.52 15.88
N PHE A 500 64.38 -6.70 15.53
CA PHE A 500 64.39 -7.24 14.19
C PHE A 500 63.12 -8.05 13.95
N GLU A 501 62.32 -7.68 12.97
CA GLU A 501 61.12 -8.43 12.58
C GLU A 501 61.48 -9.84 12.09
N SER A 502 60.73 -10.87 12.49
CA SER A 502 61.08 -12.26 12.16
C SER A 502 60.69 -12.67 10.73
N SER A 503 59.62 -12.08 10.21
CA SER A 503 59.06 -12.33 8.88
C SER A 503 58.18 -11.17 8.42
N ALA A 504 58.26 -10.82 7.15
CA ALA A 504 57.34 -9.92 6.47
C ALA A 504 56.20 -10.71 5.78
N SER A 505 54.97 -10.33 6.01
CA SER A 505 53.73 -10.89 5.49
C SER A 505 53.38 -10.23 4.15
N VAL A 506 53.58 -10.94 3.04
CA VAL A 506 53.42 -10.41 1.68
C VAL A 506 52.09 -10.88 1.08
N PRO A 507 51.28 -10.01 0.45
CA PRO A 507 51.57 -8.62 0.09
C PRO A 507 51.15 -7.56 1.13
N CYS A 508 50.57 -7.94 2.27
CA CYS A 508 50.08 -7.02 3.31
C CYS A 508 51.09 -5.93 3.70
N GLU A 509 52.35 -6.28 3.90
CA GLU A 509 53.40 -5.36 4.36
C GLU A 509 54.21 -4.70 3.22
N LEU A 510 53.77 -4.86 1.96
CA LEU A 510 54.40 -4.17 0.82
C LEU A 510 53.97 -2.70 0.74
N ASP A 511 54.84 -1.88 0.14
CA ASP A 511 54.55 -0.45 -0.07
C ASP A 511 53.23 -0.23 -0.85
N ASP A 512 52.45 0.76 -0.41
CA ASP A 512 51.20 1.22 -1.03
C ASP A 512 50.07 0.17 -1.11
N VAL A 513 50.14 -0.91 -0.31
CA VAL A 513 49.04 -1.86 -0.13
C VAL A 513 48.12 -1.39 1.02
N LEU A 514 46.82 -1.58 0.86
CA LEU A 514 45.85 -1.44 1.95
C LEU A 514 45.68 -2.81 2.62
N CYS A 515 46.34 -3.02 3.74
CA CYS A 515 46.27 -4.31 4.44
C CYS A 515 45.06 -4.41 5.38
N VAL A 516 44.31 -5.51 5.25
CA VAL A 516 43.00 -5.70 5.90
C VAL A 516 43.02 -6.88 6.88
N GLY A 517 42.80 -6.56 8.16
CA GLY A 517 42.56 -7.53 9.23
C GLY A 517 41.06 -7.85 9.39
N ALA A 518 40.75 -8.86 10.21
CA ALA A 518 39.38 -9.32 10.44
C ALA A 518 38.91 -9.01 11.87
N THR A 519 37.68 -8.49 11.98
CA THR A 519 36.97 -8.38 13.25
C THR A 519 36.29 -9.70 13.63
N ALA A 520 36.16 -9.91 14.94
CA ALA A 520 35.44 -11.03 15.50
C ALA A 520 33.95 -10.97 15.14
N TYR A 521 33.30 -12.11 15.33
CA TYR A 521 31.87 -12.29 15.13
C TYR A 521 31.07 -11.29 15.98
N GLU A 522 30.25 -10.48 15.31
CA GLU A 522 29.34 -9.46 15.86
C GLU A 522 29.96 -8.39 16.77
N ARG A 523 31.29 -8.33 16.87
CA ARG A 523 31.95 -7.40 17.80
C ARG A 523 33.11 -6.71 17.11
N SER A 524 33.34 -5.47 17.51
CA SER A 524 34.48 -4.65 17.08
C SER A 524 35.86 -5.17 17.57
N ALA A 525 35.90 -6.32 18.24
CA ALA A 525 37.12 -6.96 18.70
C ALA A 525 37.88 -7.64 17.54
N LEU A 526 39.17 -7.93 17.77
CA LEU A 526 39.98 -8.69 16.82
C LEU A 526 39.48 -10.14 16.71
N ALA A 527 39.35 -10.68 15.49
CA ALA A 527 39.05 -12.10 15.31
C ALA A 527 40.20 -12.97 15.84
N SER A 528 39.88 -14.08 16.50
CA SER A 528 40.90 -14.95 17.11
C SER A 528 41.92 -15.50 16.10
N TYR A 529 41.54 -15.65 14.83
CA TYR A 529 42.42 -16.09 13.74
C TYR A 529 43.17 -14.95 13.05
N SER A 530 42.70 -13.71 13.14
CA SER A 530 43.25 -12.60 12.35
C SER A 530 44.68 -12.30 12.76
N ASN A 531 45.54 -12.08 11.78
CA ASN A 531 46.75 -11.31 12.00
C ASN A 531 46.38 -9.85 12.31
N TRP A 532 47.23 -9.15 13.05
CA TRP A 532 46.98 -7.77 13.47
C TRP A 532 48.26 -6.93 13.43
N GLY A 533 48.08 -5.62 13.39
CA GLY A 533 49.16 -4.64 13.51
C GLY A 533 49.18 -3.97 14.89
N SER A 534 50.35 -3.83 15.49
CA SER A 534 50.62 -2.99 16.67
C SER A 534 51.16 -1.60 16.35
N ASN A 535 51.73 -1.40 15.16
CA ASN A 535 52.35 -0.16 14.71
C ASN A 535 51.34 0.75 13.98
N SER A 536 51.82 1.90 13.51
CA SER A 536 51.01 2.89 12.77
C SER A 536 51.69 3.34 11.48
N ASP A 537 52.75 2.63 11.07
CA ASP A 537 53.48 2.83 9.84
C ASP A 537 52.84 2.04 8.68
N ALA A 538 53.39 2.24 7.47
CA ALA A 538 52.79 1.75 6.23
C ALA A 538 52.93 0.24 6.00
N ASN A 539 53.65 -0.46 6.88
CA ASN A 539 53.94 -1.89 6.76
C ASN A 539 53.18 -2.71 7.81
N SER A 540 52.02 -2.20 8.26
CA SER A 540 51.20 -2.80 9.30
C SER A 540 49.78 -3.06 8.80
N VAL A 541 48.91 -3.63 9.63
CA VAL A 541 47.49 -3.76 9.30
C VAL A 541 46.82 -2.38 9.37
N ASP A 542 46.35 -1.89 8.22
CA ASP A 542 45.82 -0.53 8.06
C ASP A 542 44.40 -0.37 8.60
N ILE A 543 43.55 -1.38 8.36
CA ILE A 543 42.11 -1.36 8.64
C ILE A 543 41.57 -2.77 8.91
N TYR A 544 40.44 -2.86 9.61
CA TYR A 544 39.75 -4.11 9.91
C TYR A 544 38.31 -4.09 9.39
N ALA A 545 37.83 -5.25 8.92
CA ALA A 545 36.48 -5.46 8.41
C ALA A 545 35.92 -6.82 8.85
N PRO A 546 34.62 -7.11 8.65
CA PRO A 546 34.03 -8.40 9.01
C PRO A 546 34.80 -9.56 8.37
N GLY A 547 35.33 -10.45 9.21
CA GLY A 547 35.96 -11.68 8.73
C GLY A 547 35.01 -12.86 8.60
N ASN A 548 33.79 -12.73 9.12
CA ASN A 548 32.72 -13.73 9.01
C ASN A 548 31.60 -13.12 8.17
N VAL A 549 31.32 -13.71 7.01
CA VAL A 549 30.34 -13.20 6.04
C VAL A 549 29.54 -14.34 5.46
N TRP A 550 28.35 -14.04 4.93
CA TRP A 550 27.57 -14.98 4.14
C TRP A 550 28.25 -15.26 2.80
N SER A 551 28.10 -16.48 2.31
CA SER A 551 28.47 -16.86 0.96
C SER A 551 27.72 -18.12 0.55
N VAL A 552 27.50 -18.29 -0.74
CA VAL A 552 26.88 -19.50 -1.29
C VAL A 552 27.74 -20.73 -1.02
N ASN A 553 27.11 -21.91 -0.96
CA ASN A 553 27.85 -23.15 -1.04
C ASN A 553 28.37 -23.35 -2.46
N ALA A 554 29.67 -23.16 -2.67
CA ALA A 554 30.29 -23.26 -3.99
C ALA A 554 30.24 -24.66 -4.65
N LEU A 555 29.87 -25.72 -3.91
CA LEU A 555 29.59 -27.04 -4.46
C LEU A 555 28.15 -27.18 -4.99
N ASN A 556 27.23 -26.37 -4.47
CA ASN A 556 25.82 -26.30 -4.88
C ASN A 556 25.56 -25.17 -5.89
N ALA A 557 26.50 -24.24 -6.05
CA ALA A 557 26.48 -23.15 -7.02
C ALA A 557 26.49 -23.69 -8.48
N GLU A 558 25.39 -24.29 -8.89
CA GLU A 558 25.20 -24.86 -10.22
C GLU A 558 24.84 -23.73 -11.20
N ASN A 559 25.76 -23.42 -12.11
CA ASN A 559 25.55 -22.50 -13.25
C ASN A 559 24.35 -22.88 -14.16
N ALA A 560 23.72 -24.04 -13.96
CA ALA A 560 22.70 -24.58 -14.85
C ALA A 560 21.27 -24.51 -14.27
N ASN A 561 21.11 -24.27 -12.96
CA ASN A 561 19.79 -24.21 -12.33
C ASN A 561 19.84 -23.37 -11.03
N PRO A 562 19.77 -22.02 -11.11
CA PRO A 562 19.71 -21.18 -9.92
C PRO A 562 18.41 -21.48 -9.15
N SER A 563 18.52 -22.16 -8.01
CA SER A 563 17.38 -22.44 -7.13
C SER A 563 17.36 -21.43 -5.98
N PRO A 564 16.18 -21.02 -5.47
CA PRO A 564 16.06 -20.30 -4.19
C PRO A 564 16.68 -21.06 -3.00
N ASN A 565 17.03 -22.35 -3.19
CA ASN A 565 17.63 -23.24 -2.19
C ASN A 565 19.17 -23.32 -2.26
N ASP A 566 19.87 -22.32 -2.83
CA ASP A 566 21.32 -22.14 -2.65
C ASP A 566 21.64 -21.64 -1.22
N ASP A 567 21.19 -22.43 -0.26
CA ASP A 567 21.78 -22.75 1.02
C ASP A 567 23.06 -21.92 1.35
N LEU A 568 22.84 -20.74 1.93
CA LEU A 568 23.93 -19.86 2.40
C LEU A 568 24.68 -20.48 3.58
N GLN A 569 25.99 -20.23 3.63
CA GLN A 569 26.86 -20.60 4.75
C GLN A 569 27.69 -19.40 5.22
N ILE A 570 28.14 -19.46 6.47
CA ILE A 570 29.10 -18.49 7.01
C ILE A 570 30.51 -18.96 6.71
N ILE A 571 31.25 -18.15 5.97
CA ILE A 571 32.68 -18.34 5.70
C ILE A 571 33.50 -17.43 6.63
N THR A 572 34.73 -17.84 6.96
CA THR A 572 35.57 -17.13 7.95
C THR A 572 37.01 -16.94 7.47
N GLY A 573 37.54 -15.72 7.60
CA GLY A 573 38.93 -15.40 7.29
C GLY A 573 39.18 -13.95 6.89
N THR A 574 40.43 -13.50 7.03
CA THR A 574 40.88 -12.20 6.49
C THR A 574 40.76 -12.13 4.96
N SER A 575 40.75 -13.29 4.29
CA SER A 575 40.45 -13.44 2.86
C SER A 575 39.07 -12.93 2.46
N PHE A 576 38.13 -12.77 3.41
CA PHE A 576 36.77 -12.25 3.16
C PHE A 576 36.59 -10.83 3.71
N ALA A 577 37.41 -10.43 4.68
CA ALA A 577 37.49 -9.04 5.13
C ALA A 577 38.10 -8.11 4.04
N ALA A 578 39.15 -8.56 3.34
CA ALA A 578 39.79 -7.81 2.25
C ALA A 578 38.85 -7.50 1.06
N PRO A 579 38.08 -8.46 0.51
CA PRO A 579 37.13 -8.18 -0.56
C PRO A 579 35.96 -7.33 -0.09
N PHE A 580 35.54 -7.43 1.17
CA PHE A 580 34.54 -6.52 1.75
C PHE A 580 35.02 -5.06 1.68
N VAL A 581 36.26 -4.78 2.12
CA VAL A 581 36.88 -3.45 2.01
C VAL A 581 37.06 -3.03 0.54
N SER A 582 37.40 -3.98 -0.34
CA SER A 582 37.52 -3.73 -1.77
C SER A 582 36.18 -3.31 -2.40
N GLY A 583 35.07 -3.96 -2.02
CA GLY A 583 33.72 -3.57 -2.42
C GLY A 583 33.37 -2.16 -1.95
N VAL A 584 33.69 -1.81 -0.70
CA VAL A 584 33.53 -0.42 -0.21
C VAL A 584 34.41 0.55 -1.01
N ALA A 585 35.64 0.16 -1.37
CA ALA A 585 36.49 0.98 -2.23
C ALA A 585 35.88 1.20 -3.63
N ASN A 586 35.12 0.23 -4.15
CA ASN A 586 34.37 0.39 -5.39
C ASN A 586 33.23 1.41 -5.25
N LEU A 587 32.50 1.41 -4.14
CA LEU A 587 31.48 2.45 -3.87
C LEU A 587 32.13 3.84 -3.81
N VAL A 588 33.22 3.98 -3.07
CA VAL A 588 33.98 5.24 -2.96
C VAL A 588 34.54 5.67 -4.32
N SER A 589 35.00 4.75 -5.15
CA SER A 589 35.48 5.03 -6.51
C SER A 589 34.35 5.57 -7.40
N SER A 590 33.17 4.93 -7.35
CA SER A 590 31.99 5.22 -8.17
C SER A 590 31.33 6.56 -7.82
N GLY A 591 31.41 6.96 -6.54
CA GLY A 591 30.92 8.26 -6.06
C GLY A 591 31.74 9.46 -6.55
N ARG A 592 32.92 9.25 -7.14
CA ARG A 592 33.84 10.32 -7.54
C ARG A 592 33.82 10.58 -9.04
N THR A 593 33.92 11.84 -9.42
CA THR A 593 34.09 12.26 -10.83
C THR A 593 35.51 12.05 -11.37
N THR A 594 36.49 11.87 -10.48
CA THR A 594 37.88 11.55 -10.83
C THR A 594 38.40 10.46 -9.91
N VAL A 595 38.91 9.38 -10.50
CA VAL A 595 39.39 8.20 -9.78
C VAL A 595 40.87 8.34 -9.46
N ASP A 596 41.21 8.34 -8.17
CA ASP A 596 42.57 8.39 -7.65
C ASP A 596 42.67 7.43 -6.45
N ALA A 597 43.47 6.38 -6.60
CA ALA A 597 43.65 5.34 -5.58
C ALA A 597 44.01 5.90 -4.19
N ARG A 598 44.83 6.96 -4.14
CA ARG A 598 45.21 7.58 -2.86
C ARG A 598 44.05 8.29 -2.19
N ARG A 599 43.17 8.92 -2.97
CA ARG A 599 41.96 9.57 -2.43
C ARG A 599 40.94 8.55 -1.95
N VAL A 600 40.78 7.44 -2.70
CA VAL A 600 39.91 6.33 -2.28
C VAL A 600 40.43 5.76 -0.95
N ARG A 601 41.73 5.43 -0.87
CA ARG A 601 42.39 4.98 0.37
C ARG A 601 42.19 5.96 1.53
N ASN A 602 42.39 7.25 1.28
CA ASN A 602 42.27 8.28 2.31
C ASN A 602 40.84 8.44 2.81
N CYS A 603 39.82 8.35 1.95
CA CYS A 603 38.44 8.34 2.40
C CYS A 603 38.21 7.16 3.34
N ILE A 604 38.55 5.94 2.91
CA ILE A 604 38.39 4.72 3.72
C ILE A 604 39.08 4.83 5.09
N LEU A 605 40.34 5.29 5.13
CA LEU A 605 41.12 5.32 6.38
C LEU A 605 40.75 6.47 7.31
N ASN A 606 40.38 7.63 6.78
CA ASN A 606 40.08 8.82 7.59
C ASN A 606 38.66 8.81 8.15
N THR A 607 37.76 8.03 7.56
CA THR A 607 36.37 7.89 8.02
C THR A 607 36.11 6.60 8.77
N ALA A 608 37.11 5.72 8.85
CA ALA A 608 37.04 4.51 9.64
C ALA A 608 36.72 4.84 11.10
N HIS A 609 35.96 3.96 11.76
CA HIS A 609 35.72 4.05 13.19
C HIS A 609 37.05 3.93 13.95
N ASP A 610 37.39 4.95 14.74
CA ASP A 610 38.65 5.04 15.50
C ASP A 610 38.47 4.81 17.02
N THR A 611 37.22 4.76 17.48
CA THR A 611 36.81 4.44 18.86
C THR A 611 36.59 2.94 19.03
N SER A 612 37.65 2.13 19.01
CA SER A 612 37.49 0.72 19.37
C SER A 612 37.78 0.47 20.87
N MET A 613 37.07 -0.49 21.45
CA MET A 613 37.36 -1.03 22.79
C MET A 613 38.63 -1.92 22.80
N SER A 614 39.27 -2.13 21.64
CA SER A 614 40.44 -3.01 21.46
C SER A 614 41.68 -2.17 21.20
N LEU A 615 42.71 -2.29 22.05
CA LEU A 615 44.00 -1.61 21.86
C LEU A 615 44.72 -1.97 20.53
N VAL A 616 44.21 -2.96 19.81
CA VAL A 616 44.79 -3.53 18.57
C VAL A 616 44.00 -3.13 17.32
N VAL A 617 42.66 -3.10 17.39
CA VAL A 617 41.81 -2.76 16.23
C VAL A 617 41.65 -1.25 16.16
N ARG A 618 42.57 -0.53 15.50
CA ARG A 618 42.57 0.94 15.51
C ARG A 618 41.62 1.59 14.51
N ARG A 619 41.29 0.91 13.41
CA ARG A 619 40.42 1.43 12.35
C ARG A 619 39.49 0.32 11.88
N ARG A 620 38.19 0.51 11.99
CA ARG A 620 37.18 -0.39 11.41
C ARG A 620 36.49 0.28 10.24
N ILE A 621 36.20 -0.49 9.20
CA ILE A 621 35.53 0.01 8.01
C ILE A 621 34.19 0.68 8.37
N ASN A 622 33.97 1.87 7.82
CA ASN A 622 32.72 2.62 7.88
C ASN A 622 32.40 3.04 6.44
N ALA A 623 31.52 2.29 5.79
CA ALA A 623 31.25 2.43 4.37
C ALA A 623 30.48 3.72 4.05
N VAL A 624 29.51 4.09 4.90
CA VAL A 624 28.71 5.30 4.71
C VAL A 624 29.60 6.54 4.70
N ASP A 625 30.43 6.73 5.72
CA ASP A 625 31.25 7.94 5.78
C ASP A 625 32.35 7.92 4.71
N ALA A 626 32.83 6.74 4.31
CA ALA A 626 33.77 6.62 3.19
C ALA A 626 33.13 7.07 1.86
N VAL A 627 31.89 6.65 1.58
CA VAL A 627 31.13 7.08 0.39
C VAL A 627 30.79 8.57 0.46
N ARG A 628 30.36 9.08 1.63
CA ARG A 628 30.13 10.51 1.82
C ARG A 628 31.39 11.33 1.56
N CYS A 629 32.57 10.87 1.98
CA CYS A 629 33.85 11.50 1.64
C CYS A 629 34.08 11.58 0.12
N ALA A 630 33.65 10.58 -0.66
CA ALA A 630 33.66 10.64 -2.12
C ALA A 630 32.68 11.66 -2.70
N LEU A 631 31.50 11.81 -2.08
CA LEU A 631 30.45 12.76 -2.45
C LEU A 631 30.70 14.19 -1.93
N GLY A 632 31.84 14.45 -1.28
CA GLY A 632 32.20 15.77 -0.77
C GLY A 632 31.65 16.09 0.63
N GLY A 633 31.34 15.05 1.41
CA GLY A 633 30.78 15.14 2.76
C GLY A 633 29.28 15.38 2.78
N ARG A 634 28.56 14.97 1.72
CA ARG A 634 27.11 15.13 1.54
C ARG A 634 26.48 13.79 1.22
N SER A 635 25.21 13.61 1.57
CA SER A 635 24.32 12.55 1.15
C SER A 635 22.97 13.17 0.80
N HIS A 636 22.22 12.49 -0.06
CA HIS A 636 20.88 12.96 -0.39
C HIS A 636 19.93 12.48 0.71
N PRO A 637 19.00 13.33 1.19
CA PRO A 637 17.98 12.88 2.10
C PRO A 637 17.05 11.90 1.37
N PHE A 638 16.48 10.96 2.10
CA PHE A 638 15.42 10.10 1.63
C PHE A 638 14.11 10.56 2.25
N LEU A 639 13.03 10.40 1.50
CA LEU A 639 11.70 10.84 1.90
C LEU A 639 10.69 9.83 1.40
N ARG A 640 9.76 9.44 2.28
CA ARG A 640 8.63 8.58 1.95
C ARG A 640 7.39 9.05 2.68
N ILE A 641 6.31 9.27 1.94
CA ILE A 641 4.98 9.54 2.49
C ILE A 641 4.42 8.23 3.07
N ILE A 642 4.08 8.28 4.36
CA ILE A 642 3.42 7.20 5.10
C ILE A 642 1.89 7.33 4.94
N GLY A 643 1.39 8.56 4.83
CA GLY A 643 -0.02 8.83 4.63
C GLY A 643 -0.28 10.30 4.23
N PRO A 644 -1.41 10.58 3.56
CA PRO A 644 -2.47 9.63 3.19
C PRO A 644 -2.02 8.70 2.04
N SER A 645 -2.66 7.53 1.93
CA SER A 645 -2.44 6.65 0.78
C SER A 645 -2.86 7.36 -0.50
N SER A 646 -2.13 7.14 -1.60
CA SER A 646 -2.55 7.69 -2.88
C SER A 646 -3.94 7.16 -3.28
N GLY A 647 -4.71 7.97 -3.99
CA GLY A 647 -6.09 7.69 -4.39
C GLY A 647 -7.13 7.91 -3.29
N SER A 648 -6.71 8.21 -2.06
CA SER A 648 -7.65 8.44 -0.94
C SER A 648 -8.61 9.59 -1.24
N SER A 649 -9.89 9.39 -0.92
CA SER A 649 -10.93 10.41 -1.04
C SER A 649 -11.39 10.90 0.33
N PHE A 650 -11.58 12.21 0.47
CA PHE A 650 -11.98 12.87 1.71
C PHE A 650 -13.15 13.81 1.48
N GLU A 651 -14.17 13.75 2.33
CA GLU A 651 -15.31 14.68 2.24
C GLU A 651 -14.97 16.03 2.87
N GLU A 652 -15.14 17.10 2.09
CA GLU A 652 -14.92 18.49 2.52
C GLU A 652 -15.75 18.81 3.77
N GLY A 653 -15.15 19.45 4.77
CA GLY A 653 -15.86 19.87 6.00
C GLY A 653 -16.09 18.74 7.02
N ILE A 654 -15.86 17.48 6.65
CA ILE A 654 -16.06 16.32 7.54
C ILE A 654 -14.74 15.65 7.93
N ALA A 655 -13.95 15.20 6.94
CA ALA A 655 -12.80 14.35 7.19
C ALA A 655 -11.51 15.16 7.35
N ALA A 656 -10.79 14.93 8.45
CA ALA A 656 -9.43 15.43 8.60
C ALA A 656 -8.47 14.59 7.75
N VAL A 657 -7.55 15.22 7.02
CA VAL A 657 -6.52 14.52 6.26
C VAL A 657 -5.29 14.35 7.15
N SER A 658 -4.85 13.11 7.35
CA SER A 658 -3.64 12.83 8.11
C SER A 658 -2.43 12.80 7.17
N LEU A 659 -1.55 13.79 7.30
CA LEU A 659 -0.28 13.86 6.59
C LEU A 659 0.80 13.23 7.46
N GLY A 660 1.53 12.26 6.95
CA GLY A 660 2.66 11.64 7.61
C GLY A 660 3.71 11.26 6.58
N ALA A 661 4.96 11.59 6.85
CA ALA A 661 6.08 11.18 6.02
C ALA A 661 7.27 10.85 6.93
N ASP A 662 8.04 9.86 6.51
CA ASP A 662 9.34 9.57 7.07
C ASP A 662 10.42 10.19 6.20
N ALA A 663 11.48 10.65 6.83
CA ALA A 663 12.65 11.15 6.11
C ALA A 663 13.91 10.91 6.94
N ASP A 664 14.95 10.45 6.27
CA ASP A 664 16.23 10.19 6.89
C ASP A 664 17.38 10.61 5.98
N ASP A 665 18.45 11.07 6.60
CA ASP A 665 19.65 11.54 5.92
C ASP A 665 20.88 11.12 6.72
N ALA A 666 21.98 10.76 6.06
CA ALA A 666 23.17 10.27 6.76
C ALA A 666 23.99 11.38 7.43
N GLU A 667 23.90 12.64 6.97
CA GLU A 667 24.45 13.84 7.61
C GLU A 667 23.61 14.27 8.80
N ASP A 668 22.30 14.41 8.60
CA ASP A 668 21.41 15.15 9.49
C ASP A 668 20.53 14.24 10.37
N GLY A 669 20.50 12.94 10.10
CA GLY A 669 19.66 11.98 10.79
C GLY A 669 18.19 12.32 10.62
N THR A 670 17.43 12.32 11.72
CA THR A 670 16.01 12.70 11.74
C THR A 670 15.79 14.18 12.03
N ALA A 671 16.86 14.98 12.13
CA ALA A 671 16.78 16.43 12.36
C ALA A 671 16.43 17.21 11.08
N LEU A 672 15.47 16.68 10.31
CA LEU A 672 14.99 17.21 9.05
C LEU A 672 13.61 17.87 9.25
N THR A 673 13.26 18.78 8.33
CA THR A 673 11.92 19.37 8.27
C THR A 673 11.31 19.03 6.92
N ILE A 674 10.12 18.44 6.96
CA ILE A 674 9.37 18.06 5.77
C ILE A 674 8.33 19.15 5.52
N GLU A 675 8.42 19.80 4.37
CA GLU A 675 7.46 20.79 3.89
C GLU A 675 6.38 20.10 3.05
N TRP A 676 5.11 20.37 3.33
CA TRP A 676 3.97 19.84 2.60
C TRP A 676 3.29 20.91 1.75
N THR A 677 3.10 20.61 0.47
CA THR A 677 2.40 21.48 -0.48
C THR A 677 1.31 20.72 -1.24
N SER A 678 0.19 21.38 -1.52
CA SER A 678 -0.90 20.92 -2.38
C SER A 678 -0.76 21.59 -3.75
N SER A 679 -0.87 20.82 -4.84
CA SER A 679 -0.88 21.36 -6.22
C SER A 679 -1.97 22.41 -6.48
N ARG A 680 -3.01 22.43 -5.63
CA ARG A 680 -4.14 23.34 -5.72
C ARG A 680 -4.10 24.48 -4.69
N ASP A 681 -3.72 24.19 -3.45
CA ASP A 681 -3.78 25.14 -2.33
C ASP A 681 -2.43 25.75 -1.97
N GLY A 682 -1.34 25.24 -2.53
CA GLY A 682 0.02 25.67 -2.21
C GLY A 682 0.49 25.12 -0.86
N PHE A 683 1.22 25.93 -0.09
CA PHE A 683 1.78 25.50 1.20
C PHE A 683 0.69 25.10 2.20
N ILE A 684 0.84 23.91 2.80
CA ILE A 684 -0.09 23.37 3.79
C ILE A 684 0.51 23.51 5.19
N THR A 685 1.63 22.83 5.44
CA THR A 685 2.24 22.73 6.78
C THR A 685 3.67 22.18 6.69
N THR A 686 4.34 22.08 7.83
CA THR A 686 5.63 21.36 7.98
C THR A 686 5.51 20.28 9.05
N THR A 687 6.13 19.12 8.82
CA THR A 687 6.21 18.02 9.79
C THR A 687 7.66 17.63 10.09
N SER A 688 7.86 16.91 11.19
CA SER A 688 9.11 16.18 11.45
C SER A 688 8.99 14.75 10.92
N PRO A 689 10.11 14.10 10.55
CA PRO A 689 10.12 12.69 10.16
C PRO A 689 9.39 11.79 11.15
N GLY A 690 8.55 10.89 10.65
CA GLY A 690 7.79 9.92 11.45
C GLY A 690 6.65 10.52 12.28
N VAL A 691 6.43 11.84 12.23
CA VAL A 691 5.35 12.51 12.98
C VAL A 691 4.21 12.87 12.04
N GLY A 692 3.07 12.19 12.21
CA GLY A 692 1.83 12.53 11.51
C GLY A 692 1.20 13.81 12.05
N VAL A 693 0.63 14.64 11.15
CA VAL A 693 -0.19 15.80 11.48
C VAL A 693 -1.55 15.67 10.78
N SER A 694 -2.62 15.87 11.53
CA SER A 694 -3.96 15.97 10.94
C SER A 694 -4.24 17.41 10.57
N ILE A 695 -4.46 17.69 9.29
CA ILE A 695 -5.04 18.96 8.86
C ILE A 695 -6.55 18.86 9.01
N GLY A 696 -7.17 19.94 9.51
CA GLY A 696 -8.60 19.97 9.78
C GLY A 696 -9.46 19.78 8.52
N PRO A 697 -10.79 19.60 8.66
CA PRO A 697 -11.69 19.27 7.55
C PRO A 697 -11.79 20.32 6.43
N SER A 698 -11.26 21.52 6.65
CA SER A 698 -11.16 22.61 5.67
C SER A 698 -9.70 22.92 5.28
N GLY A 699 -8.78 21.99 5.55
CA GLY A 699 -7.34 22.13 5.28
C GLY A 699 -6.96 21.98 3.80
N LEU A 700 -7.84 21.40 2.98
CA LEU A 700 -7.72 21.30 1.52
C LEU A 700 -9.03 21.76 0.88
N SER A 701 -8.95 22.46 -0.25
CA SER A 701 -10.15 22.86 -1.01
C SER A 701 -10.70 21.68 -1.81
N ARG A 702 -11.99 21.66 -2.18
CA ARG A 702 -12.56 20.58 -3.01
C ARG A 702 -11.81 20.31 -4.31
N GLY A 703 -11.58 19.04 -4.66
CA GLY A 703 -11.08 18.58 -5.96
C GLY A 703 -9.84 17.70 -5.84
N SER A 704 -9.16 17.42 -6.96
CA SER A 704 -7.94 16.61 -6.94
C SER A 704 -6.72 17.42 -6.50
N HIS A 705 -5.91 16.84 -5.62
CA HIS A 705 -4.65 17.38 -5.13
C HIS A 705 -3.52 16.40 -5.39
N ILE A 706 -2.35 16.94 -5.71
CA ILE A 706 -1.08 16.25 -5.52
C ILE A 706 -0.45 16.85 -4.28
N LEU A 707 -0.40 16.07 -3.20
CA LEU A 707 0.24 16.44 -1.96
C LEU A 707 1.72 16.07 -2.07
N THR A 708 2.58 17.07 -2.14
CA THR A 708 4.04 16.90 -2.23
C THR A 708 4.65 17.16 -0.86
N ALA A 709 5.35 16.15 -0.33
CA ALA A 709 6.29 16.31 0.77
C ALA A 709 7.67 16.66 0.18
N THR A 710 8.37 17.62 0.78
CA THR A 710 9.71 18.04 0.36
C THR A 710 10.60 18.14 1.58
N VAL A 711 11.76 17.50 1.55
CA VAL A 711 12.79 17.64 2.57
C VAL A 711 14.03 18.27 1.96
N ARG A 712 14.63 19.21 2.69
CA ARG A 712 15.92 19.82 2.32
C ARG A 712 16.90 19.62 3.47
N ASP A 713 18.03 19.01 3.17
CA ASP A 713 19.09 18.76 4.14
C ASP A 713 19.89 20.05 4.45
N SER A 714 20.82 19.97 5.39
CA SER A 714 21.70 21.07 5.77
C SER A 714 22.71 21.45 4.68
N SER A 715 22.95 20.56 3.70
CA SER A 715 23.86 20.77 2.58
C SER A 715 23.18 21.40 1.34
N GLY A 716 21.86 21.54 1.37
CA GLY A 716 21.00 22.12 0.35
C GLY A 716 20.44 21.14 -0.68
N LEU A 717 20.73 19.84 -0.55
CA LEU A 717 20.15 18.74 -1.33
C LEU A 717 18.69 18.53 -0.93
N VAL A 718 17.90 18.00 -1.87
CA VAL A 718 16.45 17.93 -1.76
C VAL A 718 15.99 16.53 -2.13
N ALA A 719 15.02 16.02 -1.39
CA ALA A 719 14.18 14.91 -1.82
C ALA A 719 12.71 15.32 -1.74
N THR A 720 11.93 14.74 -2.65
CA THR A 720 10.50 15.01 -2.80
C THR A 720 9.78 13.69 -2.97
N ASP A 721 8.60 13.60 -2.38
CA ASP A 721 7.67 12.50 -2.58
C ASP A 721 6.25 13.07 -2.70
N SER A 722 5.36 12.40 -3.41
CA SER A 722 4.03 12.93 -3.68
C SER A 722 2.93 11.87 -3.75
N VAL A 723 1.77 12.17 -3.16
CA VAL A 723 0.58 11.32 -3.22
C VAL A 723 -0.59 12.08 -3.79
N SER A 724 -1.48 11.38 -4.49
CA SER A 724 -2.71 11.97 -5.00
C SER A 724 -3.88 11.74 -4.07
N VAL A 725 -4.70 12.76 -3.84
CA VAL A 725 -5.93 12.65 -3.04
C VAL A 725 -7.03 13.46 -3.69
N THR A 726 -8.28 13.06 -3.48
CA THR A 726 -9.45 13.80 -3.97
C THR A 726 -10.29 14.27 -2.80
N VAL A 727 -10.60 15.57 -2.76
CA VAL A 727 -11.55 16.12 -1.80
C VAL A 727 -12.91 16.22 -2.48
N THR A 728 -13.89 15.47 -2.01
CA THR A 728 -15.25 15.38 -2.58
C THR A 728 -16.25 16.23 -1.82
N ASN A 729 -17.37 16.48 -2.49
CA ASN A 729 -18.56 17.05 -1.87
C ASN A 729 -19.23 16.02 -0.94
N PRO A 730 -19.54 16.34 0.33
CA PRO A 730 -20.47 15.54 1.10
C PRO A 730 -21.90 15.74 0.59
N LEU A 731 -22.72 14.68 0.54
CA LEU A 731 -24.12 14.81 0.15
C LEU A 731 -24.98 15.35 1.30
N PRO A 732 -26.01 16.18 1.01
CA PRO A 732 -26.89 16.71 2.03
C PRO A 732 -27.74 15.62 2.71
N ILE A 733 -27.97 15.78 4.01
CA ILE A 733 -28.80 14.88 4.83
C ILE A 733 -30.16 15.53 5.08
N THR A 734 -31.24 14.82 4.77
CA THR A 734 -32.62 15.27 5.05
C THR A 734 -33.36 14.31 5.98
N THR A 735 -34.24 14.85 6.81
CA THR A 735 -35.09 14.07 7.72
C THR A 735 -36.49 14.66 7.81
N ILE A 736 -37.50 13.83 7.64
CA ILE A 736 -38.92 14.16 7.84
C ILE A 736 -39.22 14.13 9.33
N VAL A 737 -39.71 15.25 9.84
CA VAL A 737 -40.16 15.41 11.23
C VAL A 737 -41.67 15.16 11.34
N THR A 738 -42.46 15.64 10.36
CA THR A 738 -43.88 15.31 10.24
C THR A 738 -44.24 14.99 8.79
N PRO A 739 -45.04 13.94 8.53
CA PRO A 739 -45.72 13.06 9.50
C PRO A 739 -44.80 12.04 10.20
N ILE A 740 -45.21 11.51 11.35
CA ILE A 740 -44.37 10.64 12.21
C ILE A 740 -44.41 9.17 11.70
N VAL A 741 -43.27 8.47 11.73
CA VAL A 741 -43.03 7.17 11.06
C VAL A 741 -43.53 5.90 11.74
N SER A 742 -44.16 5.92 12.93
CA SER A 742 -44.55 4.67 13.57
C SER A 742 -45.68 4.74 14.59
N PRO A 743 -46.81 4.02 14.38
CA PRO A 743 -47.26 3.41 13.10
C PRO A 743 -47.57 4.49 12.02
N PRO A 744 -47.75 4.12 10.73
CA PRO A 744 -48.09 5.08 9.67
C PRO A 744 -49.23 5.97 10.12
N GLN A 745 -49.03 7.28 10.09
CA GLN A 745 -50.05 8.21 10.54
C GLN A 745 -51.26 8.12 9.61
N THR A 746 -52.44 7.84 10.18
CA THR A 746 -53.69 7.76 9.43
C THR A 746 -54.33 9.15 9.33
N TYR A 747 -54.81 9.50 8.13
CA TYR A 747 -55.57 10.73 7.88
C TYR A 747 -56.90 10.42 7.19
N TYR A 748 -57.95 11.17 7.54
CA TYR A 748 -59.27 11.08 6.90
C TYR A 748 -59.38 12.05 5.71
N ALA A 749 -60.16 11.68 4.69
CA ALA A 749 -60.38 12.51 3.52
C ALA A 749 -61.06 13.85 3.90
N GLY A 750 -60.30 14.95 3.90
CA GLY A 750 -60.75 16.27 4.34
C GLY A 750 -59.75 16.97 5.27
N GLN A 751 -58.92 16.19 5.95
CA GLN A 751 -57.87 16.70 6.84
C GLN A 751 -56.71 17.35 6.05
N THR A 752 -55.96 18.23 6.73
CA THR A 752 -54.71 18.80 6.21
C THR A 752 -53.54 18.02 6.80
N ILE A 753 -52.62 17.61 5.94
CA ILE A 753 -51.37 16.94 6.28
C ILE A 753 -50.28 18.00 6.32
N ASP A 754 -49.68 18.22 7.49
CA ASP A 754 -48.56 19.12 7.68
C ASP A 754 -47.24 18.37 7.46
N LEU A 755 -46.48 18.83 6.47
CA LEU A 755 -45.18 18.32 6.09
C LEU A 755 -44.11 19.25 6.66
N TYR A 756 -43.25 18.70 7.51
CA TYR A 756 -42.09 19.41 8.04
C TYR A 756 -40.87 18.51 7.99
N GLY A 757 -39.79 19.02 7.40
CA GLY A 757 -38.51 18.34 7.31
C GLY A 757 -37.38 19.26 7.74
N VAL A 758 -36.27 18.67 8.14
CA VAL A 758 -35.00 19.35 8.42
C VAL A 758 -33.93 18.86 7.45
N SER A 759 -32.99 19.73 7.12
CA SER A 759 -31.82 19.42 6.30
C SER A 759 -30.55 19.81 7.03
N GLN A 760 -29.46 19.12 6.74
CA GLN A 760 -28.11 19.44 7.17
C GLN A 760 -27.14 19.11 6.06
N ASP A 761 -26.22 20.02 5.77
CA ASP A 761 -25.17 19.78 4.81
C ASP A 761 -23.79 20.14 5.39
N PRO A 762 -22.84 19.19 5.50
CA PRO A 762 -21.57 19.43 6.21
C PRO A 762 -20.64 20.49 5.62
N ASN A 763 -20.72 20.75 4.32
CA ASN A 763 -19.94 21.79 3.61
C ASN A 763 -20.67 23.14 3.49
N GLU A 764 -21.92 23.27 3.99
CA GLU A 764 -22.68 24.53 3.94
C GLU A 764 -22.26 25.53 5.00
N THR A 765 -22.50 26.83 4.76
CA THR A 765 -22.15 27.90 5.73
C THR A 765 -23.36 28.47 6.46
N PRO A 766 -23.38 28.47 7.81
CA PRO A 766 -22.32 28.03 8.74
C PRO A 766 -22.14 26.50 8.73
N ALA A 767 -20.91 26.01 8.93
CA ALA A 767 -20.55 24.57 8.86
C ALA A 767 -21.60 23.68 9.55
N PHE A 768 -22.10 22.66 8.85
CA PHE A 768 -23.28 21.87 9.20
C PHE A 768 -24.59 22.69 9.23
N GLY A 769 -24.77 23.57 8.27
CA GLY A 769 -25.94 24.45 8.15
C GLY A 769 -27.13 23.75 7.50
N PRO A 770 -28.37 24.21 7.73
CA PRO A 770 -29.52 23.75 6.95
C PRO A 770 -29.46 24.32 5.54
N LEU A 771 -29.90 23.53 4.56
CA LEU A 771 -30.13 24.00 3.19
C LEU A 771 -31.18 25.12 3.17
N GLU A 772 -31.20 25.93 2.11
CA GLU A 772 -32.24 26.93 1.87
C GLU A 772 -33.57 26.26 1.43
N ASP A 773 -34.69 26.95 1.62
CA ASP A 773 -36.02 26.44 1.20
C ASP A 773 -36.12 26.14 -0.31
N GLY A 774 -35.26 26.74 -1.14
CA GLY A 774 -35.19 26.47 -2.57
C GLY A 774 -34.49 25.17 -2.94
N GLN A 775 -33.63 24.67 -2.05
CA GLN A 775 -32.77 23.50 -2.22
C GLN A 775 -33.43 22.19 -1.77
N VAL A 776 -34.51 22.25 -0.98
CA VAL A 776 -35.24 21.07 -0.51
C VAL A 776 -36.57 20.85 -1.24
N ARG A 777 -36.92 19.58 -1.44
CA ARG A 777 -38.05 19.15 -2.27
C ARG A 777 -38.87 18.05 -1.61
N TRP A 778 -40.19 18.15 -1.77
CA TRP A 778 -41.14 17.12 -1.39
C TRP A 778 -41.65 16.37 -2.62
N PHE A 779 -41.82 15.06 -2.46
CA PHE A 779 -42.43 14.17 -3.42
C PHE A 779 -43.59 13.42 -2.77
N LEU A 780 -44.60 13.11 -3.57
CA LEU A 780 -45.76 12.31 -3.21
C LEU A 780 -45.91 11.18 -4.25
N ASP A 781 -45.82 9.93 -3.82
CA ASP A 781 -45.87 8.74 -4.69
C ASP A 781 -44.94 8.88 -5.91
N GLY A 782 -43.71 9.34 -5.66
CA GLY A 782 -42.69 9.62 -6.69
C GLY A 782 -42.90 10.90 -7.51
N SER A 783 -44.04 11.58 -7.38
CA SER A 783 -44.34 12.82 -8.11
C SER A 783 -43.91 14.07 -7.35
N PHE A 784 -43.30 15.04 -8.04
CA PHE A 784 -42.88 16.30 -7.41
C PHE A 784 -44.08 17.08 -6.84
N LEU A 785 -44.02 17.35 -5.55
CA LEU A 785 -45.05 18.08 -4.82
C LEU A 785 -44.71 19.57 -4.73
N GLY A 786 -43.47 19.91 -4.37
CA GLY A 786 -42.91 21.27 -4.38
C GLY A 786 -41.74 21.48 -3.41
N THR A 787 -41.23 22.71 -3.31
CA THR A 787 -40.05 23.06 -2.48
C THR A 787 -40.41 23.61 -1.09
N GLY A 788 -39.41 23.68 -0.19
CA GLY A 788 -39.47 24.27 1.15
C GLY A 788 -39.45 23.26 2.30
N HIS A 789 -38.91 23.64 3.47
CA HIS A 789 -38.87 22.79 4.68
C HIS A 789 -40.25 22.55 5.28
N THR A 790 -41.21 23.46 5.04
CA THR A 790 -42.59 23.34 5.49
C THR A 790 -43.56 23.34 4.31
N ARG A 791 -44.55 22.46 4.36
CA ARG A 791 -45.60 22.38 3.33
C ARG A 791 -46.87 21.77 3.88
N THR A 792 -47.98 21.98 3.19
CA THR A 792 -49.25 21.32 3.53
C THR A 792 -49.85 20.62 2.33
N ARG A 793 -50.58 19.53 2.59
CA ARG A 793 -51.33 18.78 1.57
C ARG A 793 -52.69 18.39 2.11
N SER A 794 -53.76 18.69 1.39
CA SER A 794 -55.09 18.20 1.78
C SER A 794 -55.22 16.71 1.47
N ALA A 795 -55.63 15.92 2.46
CA ALA A 795 -55.94 14.49 2.32
C ALA A 795 -57.09 14.24 1.33
N SER A 796 -57.97 15.22 1.12
CA SER A 796 -59.06 15.12 0.12
C SER A 796 -58.59 14.99 -1.33
N LEU A 797 -57.33 15.33 -1.61
CA LEU A 797 -56.71 15.21 -2.94
C LEU A 797 -56.00 13.87 -3.16
N LEU A 798 -56.06 12.97 -2.18
CA LEU A 798 -55.43 11.66 -2.20
C LEU A 798 -56.52 10.59 -2.25
N SER A 799 -56.23 9.47 -2.91
CA SER A 799 -57.13 8.31 -2.90
C SER A 799 -57.10 7.62 -1.54
N PRO A 800 -58.15 6.89 -1.15
CA PRO A 800 -58.03 5.96 -0.03
C PRO A 800 -56.94 4.91 -0.30
N GLY A 801 -56.03 4.69 0.66
CA GLY A 801 -54.89 3.79 0.57
C GLY A 801 -53.61 4.38 1.16
N PHE A 802 -52.51 3.65 0.98
CA PHE A 802 -51.18 4.10 1.41
C PHE A 802 -50.57 5.07 0.40
N HIS A 803 -49.99 6.14 0.91
CA HIS A 803 -49.29 7.17 0.14
C HIS A 803 -47.91 7.42 0.74
N GLU A 804 -46.92 7.59 -0.12
CA GLU A 804 -45.52 7.83 0.27
C GLU A 804 -45.19 9.30 0.10
N PHE A 805 -44.72 9.94 1.17
CA PHE A 805 -44.09 11.26 1.12
C PHE A 805 -42.58 11.09 1.24
N CYS A 806 -41.83 11.66 0.29
CA CYS A 806 -40.38 11.71 0.37
C CYS A 806 -39.89 13.16 0.44
N PHE A 807 -38.81 13.38 1.18
CA PHE A 807 -38.13 14.65 1.34
C PHE A 807 -36.66 14.48 0.90
N GLU A 808 -36.20 15.39 0.04
CA GLU A 808 -34.89 15.36 -0.60
C GLU A 808 -34.25 16.74 -0.50
N GLY A 809 -32.95 16.78 -0.25
CA GLY A 809 -32.14 18.00 -0.34
C GLY A 809 -31.21 17.92 -1.54
N THR A 810 -31.04 19.04 -2.24
CA THR A 810 -30.04 19.23 -3.29
C THR A 810 -29.16 20.41 -2.88
N ASP A 811 -27.86 20.21 -2.78
CA ASP A 811 -26.90 21.26 -2.41
C ASP A 811 -26.63 22.26 -3.56
N ASP A 812 -25.73 23.22 -3.32
CA ASP A 812 -25.32 24.23 -4.31
C ASP A 812 -24.51 23.66 -5.49
N ASP A 813 -23.98 22.45 -5.36
CA ASP A 813 -23.28 21.71 -6.41
C ASP A 813 -24.21 20.84 -7.26
N LEU A 814 -25.52 20.93 -6.99
CA LEU A 814 -26.59 20.21 -7.68
C LEU A 814 -26.58 18.70 -7.43
N GLU A 815 -25.95 18.26 -6.34
CA GLU A 815 -25.96 16.87 -5.90
C GLU A 815 -27.08 16.66 -4.88
N SER A 816 -27.86 15.58 -5.07
CA SER A 816 -28.97 15.24 -4.18
C SER A 816 -28.58 14.13 -3.22
N GLY A 817 -28.86 14.33 -1.94
CA GLY A 817 -28.76 13.30 -0.92
C GLY A 817 -29.86 12.24 -1.03
N PRO A 818 -29.75 11.14 -0.26
CA PRO A 818 -30.78 10.12 -0.19
C PRO A 818 -32.10 10.71 0.32
N ARG A 819 -33.21 10.25 -0.28
CA ARG A 819 -34.55 10.67 0.13
C ARG A 819 -34.92 10.04 1.46
N ASP A 820 -35.41 10.86 2.39
CA ASP A 820 -36.13 10.33 3.55
C ASP A 820 -37.60 10.17 3.18
N CYS A 821 -38.18 8.99 3.40
CA CYS A 821 -39.52 8.66 2.94
C CYS A 821 -40.37 8.10 4.08
N VAL A 822 -41.61 8.58 4.17
CA VAL A 822 -42.60 8.17 5.17
C VAL A 822 -43.91 7.79 4.51
N TRP A 823 -44.52 6.72 5.02
CA TRP A 823 -45.83 6.26 4.56
C TRP A 823 -46.93 6.81 5.46
N ILE A 824 -48.00 7.28 4.85
CA ILE A 824 -49.25 7.59 5.53
C ILE A 824 -50.37 6.73 4.96
N GLU A 825 -51.43 6.53 5.74
CA GLU A 825 -52.64 5.87 5.27
C GLU A 825 -53.79 6.86 5.17
N ILE A 826 -54.39 6.98 3.98
CA ILE A 826 -55.62 7.72 3.78
C ILE A 826 -56.77 6.74 3.86
N VAL A 827 -57.61 6.90 4.86
CA VAL A 827 -58.82 6.09 5.00
C VAL A 827 -60.05 6.89 4.55
N PRO A 828 -61.06 6.24 3.94
CA PRO A 828 -62.34 6.88 3.72
C PRO A 828 -62.88 7.39 5.05
N VAL A 829 -63.53 8.55 5.03
CA VAL A 829 -64.28 9.04 6.20
C VAL A 829 -65.26 7.93 6.60
N PRO A 830 -65.20 7.39 7.84
CA PRO A 830 -66.19 6.44 8.34
C PRO A 830 -67.59 7.02 8.17
N SER A 831 -68.60 6.18 7.96
CA SER A 831 -69.97 6.64 7.69
C SER A 831 -70.71 7.25 8.89
N ASP A 832 -70.01 7.48 10.01
CA ASP A 832 -70.52 7.92 11.31
C ASP A 832 -69.31 8.24 12.21
N MET A 833 -68.78 9.47 12.15
CA MET A 833 -67.79 9.95 13.11
C MET A 833 -68.49 10.51 14.35
N GLU A 834 -67.78 10.46 15.47
CA GLU A 834 -68.29 10.95 16.74
C GLU A 834 -68.41 12.48 16.72
N PRO A 835 -69.53 13.07 17.21
CA PRO A 835 -69.68 14.52 17.27
C PRO A 835 -68.61 15.22 18.10
N ASP A 836 -68.00 16.30 17.62
CA ASP A 836 -67.05 17.12 18.38
C ASP A 836 -67.78 18.21 19.19
N VAL A 837 -67.54 18.26 20.51
CA VAL A 837 -68.15 19.24 21.42
C VAL A 837 -67.10 20.17 22.04
N ASP A 838 -67.19 21.46 21.70
CA ASP A 838 -66.32 22.52 22.24
C ASP A 838 -67.07 23.43 23.23
N LEU A 839 -66.83 23.24 24.54
CA LEU A 839 -67.31 24.07 25.65
C LEU A 839 -66.25 25.14 25.98
N THR A 840 -66.51 26.36 25.52
CA THR A 840 -65.57 27.49 25.59
C THR A 840 -65.76 28.37 26.83
N SER A 841 -66.90 28.25 27.53
CA SER A 841 -67.16 28.96 28.77
C SER A 841 -67.97 28.10 29.75
N PRO A 842 -67.62 28.10 31.06
CA PRO A 842 -66.47 28.80 31.64
C PRO A 842 -65.14 28.08 31.33
N PRO A 843 -63.99 28.78 31.28
CA PRO A 843 -62.69 28.12 31.13
C PRO A 843 -62.43 27.10 32.23
N ASN A 844 -61.74 26.00 31.90
CA ASN A 844 -61.36 24.99 32.90
C ASN A 844 -60.54 25.61 34.04
N GLY A 845 -60.82 25.22 35.28
CA GLY A 845 -60.15 25.73 36.49
C GLY A 845 -60.64 27.10 36.96
N SER A 846 -61.75 27.62 36.42
CA SER A 846 -62.36 28.87 36.89
C SER A 846 -62.72 28.79 38.39
N SER A 847 -62.80 29.95 39.06
CA SER A 847 -63.23 30.02 40.47
C SER A 847 -64.30 31.09 40.64
N TYR A 848 -65.40 30.77 41.31
CA TYR A 848 -66.49 31.71 41.57
C TYR A 848 -66.63 32.02 43.06
N ALA A 849 -66.80 33.30 43.41
CA ALA A 849 -67.04 33.68 44.80
C ALA A 849 -68.46 33.31 45.23
N TYR A 850 -68.62 32.57 46.33
CA TYR A 850 -69.92 32.15 46.84
C TYR A 850 -70.59 33.26 47.68
N PRO A 851 -71.72 33.84 47.25
CA PRO A 851 -72.37 34.97 47.92
C PRO A 851 -73.37 34.54 49.01
N GLY A 852 -73.51 33.24 49.30
CA GLY A 852 -74.51 32.70 50.23
C GLY A 852 -75.85 32.30 49.59
N GLY A 853 -75.87 32.12 48.26
CA GLY A 853 -77.00 31.65 47.45
C GLY A 853 -76.52 31.08 46.10
N PRO A 854 -77.43 30.70 45.17
CA PRO A 854 -77.05 30.15 43.88
C PRO A 854 -76.08 31.06 43.11
N VAL A 855 -75.09 30.46 42.46
CA VAL A 855 -74.09 31.13 41.61
C VAL A 855 -74.46 30.89 40.15
N SER A 856 -74.68 31.98 39.41
CA SER A 856 -75.01 31.92 37.98
C SER A 856 -73.74 31.77 37.14
N VAL A 857 -73.62 30.68 36.37
CA VAL A 857 -72.49 30.37 35.50
C VAL A 857 -72.94 30.39 34.04
N SER A 858 -72.23 31.14 33.19
CA SER A 858 -72.53 31.19 31.75
C SER A 858 -71.83 30.05 31.01
N LEU A 859 -72.63 29.18 30.41
CA LEU A 859 -72.20 28.07 29.57
C LEU A 859 -72.26 28.50 28.11
N VAL A 860 -71.15 28.31 27.39
CA VAL A 860 -71.07 28.53 25.94
C VAL A 860 -70.41 27.32 25.31
N TRP A 861 -71.14 26.63 24.44
CA TRP A 861 -70.59 25.51 23.67
C TRP A 861 -71.09 25.51 22.23
N SER A 862 -70.34 24.83 21.38
CA SER A 862 -70.76 24.37 20.06
C SER A 862 -70.61 22.85 19.99
N ALA A 863 -71.50 22.21 19.24
CA ALA A 863 -71.36 20.81 18.87
C ALA A 863 -71.40 20.74 17.34
N ASN A 864 -70.45 20.04 16.75
CA ASN A 864 -70.36 19.88 15.30
C ASN A 864 -70.04 18.43 14.96
N ASP A 865 -70.72 17.94 13.94
CA ASP A 865 -70.42 16.67 13.32
C ASP A 865 -69.74 16.95 11.98
N ASP A 866 -68.66 16.23 11.67
CA ASP A 866 -67.93 16.42 10.42
C ASP A 866 -68.75 15.96 9.19
N GLU A 867 -69.71 15.04 9.37
CA GLU A 867 -70.64 14.59 8.34
C GLU A 867 -71.91 15.47 8.26
N ASP A 868 -72.51 15.77 9.40
CA ASP A 868 -73.85 16.40 9.49
C ASP A 868 -73.80 17.93 9.71
N GLY A 869 -72.63 18.47 10.00
CA GLY A 869 -72.42 19.86 10.34
C GLY A 869 -72.91 20.19 11.76
N ALA A 870 -73.28 21.45 11.98
CA ALA A 870 -73.50 21.94 13.35
C ALA A 870 -74.76 21.34 14.01
N ILE A 871 -74.56 20.66 15.15
CA ILE A 871 -75.61 19.98 15.90
C ILE A 871 -76.43 21.00 16.72
N PRO A 872 -77.76 21.05 16.56
CA PRO A 872 -78.59 21.97 17.32
C PRO A 872 -78.71 21.55 18.78
N TRP A 873 -78.86 22.54 19.67
CA TRP A 873 -78.95 22.33 21.12
C TRP A 873 -80.00 21.30 21.57
N SER A 874 -81.08 21.11 20.78
CA SER A 874 -82.13 20.12 21.07
C SER A 874 -81.65 18.67 21.05
N GLN A 875 -80.46 18.44 20.50
CA GLN A 875 -79.77 17.15 20.43
C GLN A 875 -78.50 17.13 21.31
N THR A 876 -78.39 18.06 22.26
CA THR A 876 -77.32 18.08 23.26
C THR A 876 -77.90 17.97 24.67
N ARG A 877 -77.17 17.34 25.60
CA ARG A 877 -77.53 17.30 27.03
C ARG A 877 -76.43 17.86 27.91
N VAL A 878 -76.83 18.56 28.97
CA VAL A 878 -75.95 19.17 29.97
C VAL A 878 -76.03 18.38 31.27
N LEU A 879 -74.89 17.83 31.66
CA LEU A 879 -74.73 16.98 32.83
C LEU A 879 -73.85 17.69 33.85
N VAL A 880 -74.29 17.73 35.12
CA VAL A 880 -73.56 18.41 36.19
C VAL A 880 -73.31 17.48 37.37
N SER A 881 -72.07 17.46 37.85
CA SER A 881 -71.64 16.73 39.04
C SER A 881 -71.03 17.72 40.03
N ARG A 882 -71.25 17.51 41.33
CA ARG A 882 -70.76 18.39 42.40
C ARG A 882 -70.09 17.56 43.49
N SER A 883 -68.96 18.02 44.01
CA SER A 883 -68.22 17.35 45.08
C SER A 883 -67.52 18.35 46.01
N PRO A 884 -67.42 18.09 47.34
CA PRO A 884 -66.58 18.90 48.22
C PRO A 884 -65.11 18.77 47.81
N SER A 885 -64.37 19.88 47.79
CA SER A 885 -62.95 19.88 47.39
C SER A 885 -62.06 18.99 48.28
N SER A 886 -62.45 18.77 49.54
CA SER A 886 -61.71 17.94 50.50
C SER A 886 -61.75 16.44 50.21
N VAL A 887 -62.56 15.98 49.25
CA VAL A 887 -62.77 14.54 48.92
C VAL A 887 -62.16 14.19 47.55
N TYR A 888 -61.53 15.14 46.87
CA TYR A 888 -61.19 15.05 45.45
C TYR A 888 -59.94 14.20 45.10
N SER A 889 -59.20 13.65 46.07
CA SER A 889 -57.97 12.87 45.79
C SER A 889 -58.16 11.35 45.64
N ASP A 890 -59.38 10.81 45.79
CA ASP A 890 -59.67 9.38 45.58
C ASP A 890 -60.88 9.27 44.65
N HIS A 891 -60.71 8.62 43.48
CA HIS A 891 -61.65 8.48 42.36
C HIS A 891 -63.06 7.92 42.68
N LEU A 892 -63.85 8.62 43.47
CA LEU A 892 -65.30 8.41 43.62
C LEU A 892 -66.00 9.62 43.03
N ALA A 893 -66.12 9.64 41.71
CA ALA A 893 -66.89 10.66 41.02
C ALA A 893 -68.35 10.58 41.48
N THR A 894 -68.88 11.67 42.06
CA THR A 894 -70.33 11.79 42.25
C THR A 894 -71.01 11.69 40.88
N PRO A 895 -72.10 10.91 40.73
CA PRO A 895 -72.76 10.73 39.45
C PRO A 895 -73.17 12.08 38.87
N PHE A 896 -73.02 12.23 37.56
CA PHE A 896 -73.57 13.38 36.85
C PHE A 896 -75.10 13.31 36.86
N ALA A 897 -75.74 14.43 37.13
CA ALA A 897 -77.18 14.59 37.01
C ALA A 897 -77.48 15.40 35.74
N ASP A 898 -78.44 14.93 34.94
CA ASP A 898 -78.95 15.67 33.78
C ASP A 898 -79.77 16.86 34.26
N VAL A 899 -79.31 18.06 33.92
CA VAL A 899 -79.97 19.32 34.28
C VAL A 899 -80.53 20.05 33.07
N THR A 900 -80.61 19.38 31.90
CA THR A 900 -81.03 19.98 30.62
C THR A 900 -82.42 20.63 30.70
N SER A 901 -83.33 20.09 31.53
CA SER A 901 -84.67 20.68 31.74
C SER A 901 -84.70 21.88 32.70
N GLN A 902 -83.66 22.10 33.49
CA GLN A 902 -83.49 23.26 34.38
C GLN A 902 -82.84 24.45 33.66
N VAL A 903 -82.58 24.29 32.35
CA VAL A 903 -81.82 25.19 31.49
C VAL A 903 -82.77 25.90 30.50
N ASN A 904 -83.08 27.18 30.72
CA ASN A 904 -83.81 28.09 29.81
C ASN A 904 -82.97 28.56 28.59
N VAL A 905 -82.78 27.69 27.61
CA VAL A 905 -81.92 27.96 26.43
C VAL A 905 -82.45 29.12 25.56
N SER A 906 -81.57 30.05 25.15
CA SER A 906 -81.86 31.05 24.11
C SER A 906 -80.82 30.98 22.98
N THR A 907 -81.25 30.72 21.76
CA THR A 907 -80.40 30.75 20.56
C THR A 907 -80.25 32.19 20.08
N ILE A 908 -79.05 32.77 20.12
CA ILE A 908 -78.80 34.13 19.62
C ILE A 908 -78.15 34.05 18.24
N CYS A 909 -78.92 34.38 17.20
CA CYS A 909 -78.42 34.61 15.84
C CYS A 909 -79.19 35.76 15.17
N THR A 910 -79.11 36.99 15.68
CA THR A 910 -79.48 38.20 14.90
C THR A 910 -78.65 39.41 15.34
N ASN A 911 -78.09 40.16 14.38
CA ASN A 911 -77.28 41.37 14.61
C ASN A 911 -78.11 42.64 14.28
N PRO A 912 -77.87 43.81 14.92
CA PRO A 912 -77.09 44.85 14.21
C PRO A 912 -76.10 45.70 15.07
N LEU A 913 -74.78 45.48 14.84
CA LEU A 913 -73.55 46.33 14.85
C LEU A 913 -73.05 47.04 16.15
N PRO A 914 -71.71 47.33 16.31
CA PRO A 914 -70.50 47.03 15.50
C PRO A 914 -69.44 46.08 16.19
N PRO A 915 -68.36 45.63 15.48
CA PRO A 915 -67.75 44.27 15.53
C PRO A 915 -66.33 44.18 16.20
N PRO A 916 -65.59 43.03 16.24
CA PRO A 916 -65.84 41.74 15.55
C PRO A 916 -65.66 40.46 16.40
N LEU A 917 -66.66 39.58 16.34
CA LEU A 917 -66.47 38.13 16.29
C LEU A 917 -67.42 37.63 15.18
N PHE A 918 -66.85 37.08 14.11
CA PHE A 918 -67.60 36.41 13.05
C PHE A 918 -67.99 35.02 13.55
N CYS A 919 -69.28 34.71 13.58
CA CYS A 919 -69.74 33.31 13.56
C CYS A 919 -69.48 32.79 12.13
N GLY A 920 -68.37 32.09 11.96
CA GLY A 920 -68.11 31.26 10.79
C GLY A 920 -68.78 29.90 10.99
N GLY A 921 -70.02 29.75 10.55
CA GLY A 921 -70.65 28.43 10.34
C GLY A 921 -71.06 27.60 11.58
N THR A 922 -70.51 27.84 12.78
CA THR A 922 -70.82 27.06 13.98
C THR A 922 -71.90 27.74 14.85
N PHE A 923 -72.99 27.02 15.14
CA PHE A 923 -74.01 27.48 16.08
C PHE A 923 -73.45 27.41 17.52
N GLN A 924 -73.30 28.55 18.18
CA GLN A 924 -72.95 28.59 19.61
C GLN A 924 -74.20 28.73 20.47
N THR A 925 -74.33 27.87 21.48
CA THR A 925 -75.44 27.91 22.44
C THR A 925 -74.98 28.61 23.71
N PHE A 926 -75.73 29.63 24.15
CA PHE A 926 -75.45 30.39 25.37
C PHE A 926 -76.49 30.09 26.43
N TYR A 927 -76.06 29.80 27.65
CA TYR A 927 -76.96 29.58 28.77
C TYR A 927 -76.42 30.03 30.13
N ILE A 928 -77.31 30.34 31.10
CA ILE A 928 -76.94 30.69 32.49
C ILE A 928 -77.49 29.63 33.44
N LEU A 929 -76.60 28.84 34.03
CA LEU A 929 -76.93 27.81 35.01
C LEU A 929 -76.71 28.31 36.43
N ASP A 930 -77.74 28.20 37.28
CA ASP A 930 -77.64 28.51 38.70
C ASP A 930 -77.19 27.30 39.51
N ILE A 931 -76.05 27.42 40.17
CA ILE A 931 -75.40 26.34 40.91
C ILE A 931 -75.37 26.67 42.40
N GLU A 932 -75.94 25.80 43.22
CA GLU A 932 -75.83 25.89 44.68
C GLU A 932 -74.62 25.12 45.21
N ALA A 933 -73.90 25.73 46.14
CA ALA A 933 -72.81 25.08 46.86
C ALA A 933 -73.33 23.97 47.79
N LEU A 934 -72.52 22.92 48.00
CA LEU A 934 -72.90 21.84 48.90
C LEU A 934 -72.96 22.34 50.36
N PRO A 935 -74.06 22.06 51.10
CA PRO A 935 -74.20 22.51 52.49
C PRO A 935 -73.06 22.01 53.37
N GLY A 936 -72.41 22.93 54.10
CA GLY A 936 -71.34 22.60 55.04
C GLY A 936 -69.93 22.44 54.44
N SER A 937 -69.75 22.71 53.14
CA SER A 937 -68.41 22.76 52.50
C SER A 937 -67.85 24.19 52.45
N SER A 938 -66.52 24.34 52.55
CA SER A 938 -65.81 25.61 52.34
C SER A 938 -65.55 25.94 50.86
N SER A 939 -65.61 24.93 49.98
CA SER A 939 -65.51 25.04 48.51
C SER A 939 -66.14 23.82 47.83
N THR A 940 -66.75 23.98 46.66
CA THR A 940 -67.43 22.90 45.94
C THR A 940 -66.87 22.82 44.53
N ILE A 941 -66.26 21.69 44.17
CA ILE A 941 -65.84 21.45 42.79
C ILE A 941 -67.09 21.08 41.99
N VAL A 942 -67.30 21.79 40.89
CA VAL A 942 -68.38 21.53 39.93
C VAL A 942 -67.75 21.00 38.66
N ARG A 943 -68.29 19.88 38.19
CA ARG A 943 -68.00 19.29 36.89
C ARG A 943 -69.17 19.48 35.96
N ILE A 944 -68.92 20.03 34.78
CA ILE A 944 -69.89 20.14 33.71
C ILE A 944 -69.44 19.24 32.58
N LYS A 945 -70.35 18.39 32.11
CA LYS A 945 -70.19 17.52 30.97
C LYS A 945 -71.27 17.90 29.95
N ILE A 946 -70.88 18.15 28.71
CA ILE A 946 -71.79 18.31 27.59
C ILE A 946 -71.69 17.07 26.73
N GLU A 947 -72.81 16.62 26.20
CA GLU A 947 -72.88 15.47 25.32
C GLU A 947 -73.82 15.79 24.15
N ALA A 948 -73.52 15.29 22.94
CA ALA A 948 -74.32 15.47 21.73
C ALA A 948 -74.77 14.12 21.12
N ASP A 949 -75.93 14.12 20.46
CA ASP A 949 -76.58 12.95 19.83
C ASP A 949 -76.57 13.09 18.30
N ASP A 950 -76.05 12.09 17.59
CA ASP A 950 -76.09 12.03 16.13
C ASP A 950 -77.48 11.59 15.63
N SER A 951 -77.99 12.28 14.62
CA SER A 951 -79.36 12.15 14.15
C SER A 951 -79.63 10.90 13.30
N THR A 952 -78.63 10.05 13.08
CA THR A 952 -78.74 8.84 12.22
C THR A 952 -79.05 7.53 12.95
N GLY A 953 -79.82 7.57 14.04
CA GLY A 953 -80.77 6.50 14.34
C GLY A 953 -80.23 5.21 14.96
N ASN A 954 -79.24 5.29 15.85
CA ASN A 954 -79.10 4.26 16.88
C ASN A 954 -80.10 4.51 18.02
N THR A 955 -80.95 3.53 18.26
CA THR A 955 -81.95 3.56 19.32
C THR A 955 -81.29 3.42 20.68
N GLY A 956 -81.02 4.55 21.33
CA GLY A 956 -80.88 4.66 22.79
C GLY A 956 -79.47 4.47 23.35
N GLU A 957 -79.05 5.50 24.09
CA GLU A 957 -78.02 5.54 25.14
C GLU A 957 -76.55 5.87 24.80
N ASP A 958 -76.17 6.06 23.55
CA ASP A 958 -74.76 6.33 23.21
C ASP A 958 -74.52 7.80 22.81
N PHE A 959 -74.35 8.64 23.83
CA PHE A 959 -73.75 9.96 23.71
C PHE A 959 -72.24 9.81 23.88
N ASN A 960 -71.46 9.99 22.83
CA ASN A 960 -70.10 9.42 22.85
C ASN A 960 -68.95 10.46 23.01
N ASP A 961 -69.15 11.75 22.73
CA ASP A 961 -68.13 12.78 23.05
C ASP A 961 -68.39 13.55 24.36
N VAL A 962 -67.30 13.87 25.06
CA VAL A 962 -67.26 14.27 26.46
C VAL A 962 -66.19 15.34 26.68
N GLN A 963 -66.60 16.61 26.74
CA GLN A 963 -65.78 17.63 27.37
C GLN A 963 -66.22 17.85 28.82
N ILE A 964 -65.36 17.49 29.78
CA ILE A 964 -65.57 17.74 31.21
C ILE A 964 -64.75 18.94 31.64
N LEU A 965 -65.42 19.98 32.12
CA LEU A 965 -64.77 21.12 32.74
C LEU A 965 -64.98 21.11 34.25
N GLU A 966 -63.92 21.42 34.97
CA GLU A 966 -63.87 21.50 36.42
C GLU A 966 -63.65 22.94 36.87
N PHE A 967 -64.46 23.42 37.80
CA PHE A 967 -64.27 24.74 38.41
C PHE A 967 -64.70 24.75 39.88
N LEU A 968 -64.23 25.76 40.62
CA LEU A 968 -64.34 25.89 42.08
C LEU A 968 -65.43 26.87 42.52
#